data_AF-A0A2V6CS28-F1
#
_entry.id   AF-A0A2V6CS28-F1
#
_cell.length_a   1.000
_cell.length_b   1.000
_cell.length_c   1.000
_cell.angle_alpha   90.00
_cell.angle_beta   90.00
_cell.angle_gamma   90.00
#
_symmetry.space_group_name_H-M   'P 1'
#
loop_
_entity.id
_entity.type
_entity.pdbx_description
1 polymer ?
#
loop_
_entity_poly.entity_id
_entity_poly.type
_entity_poly.pdbx_seq_one_letter_code
_entity_poly.pdbx_strand_id
1 'polypeptide(L)'
;MATSHRNRPSVLIRNIVVLTLIVAGIVASPAAQLKEARVTEVVRDVKLLPSGGAARSATLSDQVRDGTAVRTGVESRSELKFPDQTLARLGANTIFSFSEGTRDLNLQDGAMLLRVPKGAGGARISSSAVTAAITGTTVMLETHPLTKKNKNAFYKFIVLEGTARLFLPGHLGESALVKAGQMIIMPLGAKKIPEAADVDIHTIMQSSLLITGFGPLGSEQLIALEQTRQSEQKTSGQLSETNLMIAGGGTNVILGDPNKVDVAVTAQKAEGSGPFSSPTPTPTVTPSPTPSKFGTPTPITSPDPYVITSGTTITTDPSITTNGVTDYGKIWRGPSVDGPLSAFIFGSTSAFDTASGFDTQFNTSGAGFKFNSLVLTGNPTVSTAGGEVNLGLIAINGITSGAPGGVLTFAGIGGLLLATQNGPIILGPEISFSGFHDINFYARGANSILSLACDISASNDIRLYGENAILVTGNVTTQRLAATAGTNISIGGDGSTTISASEASLLIPNSGSGNIPGSAAIALLSAGNLALNGSNGLSLTIDNTNGGHIGQDASIFLTTANLDAGSLNVLINNRDGGSIGSSAQVLCSILGTLNVQGDAAIGISNRNDGGGGGTTGTDAIVTVQADSIAVGGELDGFVSANGGHIGNIGALVFNVTGDLHSGAGMFFETQAAAFNSSGGPLTPGFIGSDALVAVNASNITSDGFIGADIFTTNGGHIVGSASILLNAAGDINGQQGIGEVVSLYGGGQIDGSALAVLNAQNLITASTATGTPGVDTMALEASIYSNVAGTVGGDAVISVQAAQDISAPGTTLFWVANGNYQNLGPGTIGGNVEVDVGATNISTGDLLMQILNYGGSSIGGFAEVNLAATTLTVNGSLDSRIDNSNGGTIGADATLDYSVSGTATITTNALFQILGSDGAKTAAININGGTYNVGGTFEGYIDGNGITTLTNVAIAADTVKVGVFGTNGTLRIGGVSTLSANTLLHLYAPGSNGMIDFVGNATLNSSGTAAVIAANTVTIENGVVVTIGGSSPANVFANVPNYSGRNGGNNSTTGTFAGAGATTQPLGGQPPFDSPSAQLAAKPTQSARSGGGMRHTIHITDSSQLGSLLENASPGRDGKVRVAATARNSSAPHASAQTSRVTNASDRHRSVDTNVAPRILASRSP
;
A
#
# COMPACT_ATOMS: atom_id res chain seq x y z
N MET A 1 4.37 -0.25 -44.07
CA MET A 1 5.68 0.38 -44.42
C MET A 1 5.64 1.84 -44.01
N ALA A 2 6.82 2.47 -43.81
CA ALA A 2 7.05 3.77 -43.17
C ALA A 2 6.99 3.74 -41.63
N THR A 3 8.18 3.62 -41.04
CA THR A 3 8.51 3.70 -39.63
C THR A 3 8.37 5.13 -39.08
N SER A 4 8.03 5.26 -37.80
CA SER A 4 8.16 6.52 -37.04
C SER A 4 8.67 6.21 -35.64
N HIS A 5 10.01 6.22 -35.48
CA HIS A 5 10.62 6.17 -34.15
C HIS A 5 10.23 7.44 -33.38
N ARG A 6 9.59 7.26 -32.22
CA ARG A 6 9.60 8.24 -31.13
C ARG A 6 10.20 7.61 -29.90
N ASN A 7 11.48 7.91 -29.65
CA ASN A 7 12.12 7.63 -28.38
C ASN A 7 11.31 8.27 -27.25
N ARG A 8 10.77 7.44 -26.36
CA ARG A 8 10.27 7.85 -25.04
C ARG A 8 11.30 7.33 -24.01
N PRO A 9 11.85 8.18 -23.13
CA PRO A 9 12.81 7.71 -22.15
C PRO A 9 12.13 6.87 -21.06
N SER A 10 12.62 5.64 -20.92
CA SER A 10 12.81 4.87 -19.69
C SER A 10 11.83 5.06 -18.53
N VAL A 11 11.08 3.99 -18.27
CA VAL A 11 10.49 3.60 -16.98
C VAL A 11 11.45 3.89 -15.82
N LEU A 12 10.95 4.57 -14.78
CA LEU A 12 11.60 4.64 -13.46
C LEU A 12 10.53 4.97 -12.40
N ILE A 13 10.51 4.21 -11.30
CA ILE A 13 9.65 4.38 -10.11
C ILE A 13 8.15 4.21 -10.37
N ARG A 14 7.61 2.99 -10.13
CA ARG A 14 6.16 2.74 -10.08
C ARG A 14 5.71 1.71 -9.02
N ASN A 15 6.47 1.52 -7.94
CA ASN A 15 6.04 0.71 -6.76
C ASN A 15 5.40 1.60 -5.66
N ILE A 16 4.73 2.69 -6.07
CA ILE A 16 3.84 3.50 -5.22
C ILE A 16 2.61 3.88 -6.05
N VAL A 17 1.84 2.87 -6.48
CA VAL A 17 0.46 3.06 -6.99
C VAL A 17 -0.41 1.87 -6.56
N VAL A 18 -0.57 1.68 -5.25
CA VAL A 18 -1.79 1.03 -4.75
C VAL A 18 -2.84 2.14 -4.61
N LEU A 19 -4.04 1.90 -5.17
CA LEU A 19 -5.27 2.68 -5.01
C LEU A 19 -5.35 4.06 -5.72
N THR A 20 -5.96 4.12 -6.92
CA THR A 20 -6.64 5.36 -7.39
C THR A 20 -7.85 5.13 -8.32
N LEU A 21 -8.68 4.13 -8.02
CA LEU A 21 -10.05 3.92 -8.53
C LEU A 21 -10.75 3.11 -7.41
N ILE A 22 -11.26 3.71 -6.32
CA ILE A 22 -12.42 4.61 -6.26
C ILE A 22 -12.12 5.87 -5.43
N VAL A 23 -11.81 7.00 -6.08
CA VAL A 23 -12.19 8.35 -5.60
C VAL A 23 -12.53 9.22 -6.81
N ALA A 24 -13.76 9.09 -7.31
CA ALA A 24 -14.30 10.06 -8.24
C ALA A 24 -14.64 11.36 -7.47
N GLY A 25 -13.69 12.28 -7.35
CA GLY A 25 -14.01 13.68 -7.03
C GLY A 25 -13.32 14.37 -5.85
N ILE A 26 -12.04 14.10 -5.55
CA ILE A 26 -11.21 15.10 -4.82
C ILE A 26 -10.02 15.49 -5.68
N VAL A 27 -10.22 16.54 -6.48
CA VAL A 27 -9.11 17.27 -7.09
C VAL A 27 -8.38 18.00 -5.95
N ALA A 28 -7.20 17.49 -5.55
CA ALA A 28 -6.30 18.16 -4.63
C ALA A 28 -5.76 19.45 -5.28
N SER A 29 -6.60 20.48 -5.29
CA SER A 29 -6.28 21.79 -5.83
C SER A 29 -5.13 22.37 -5.01
N PRO A 30 -4.07 22.93 -5.62
CA PRO A 30 -3.08 23.68 -4.86
C PRO A 30 -3.81 24.78 -4.09
N ALA A 31 -3.58 24.86 -2.77
CA ALA A 31 -4.38 25.65 -1.83
C ALA A 31 -4.68 27.04 -2.39
N ALA A 32 -5.93 27.25 -2.82
CA ALA A 32 -6.27 28.40 -3.66
C ALA A 32 -5.99 29.69 -2.90
N GLN A 33 -5.22 30.59 -3.51
CA GLN A 33 -4.97 31.92 -2.96
C GLN A 33 -6.29 32.67 -2.80
N LEU A 34 -6.53 33.27 -1.63
CA LEU A 34 -7.71 34.10 -1.40
C LEU A 34 -7.52 35.44 -2.14
N LYS A 35 -7.97 35.51 -3.39
CA LYS A 35 -7.86 36.72 -4.24
C LYS A 35 -9.08 37.63 -4.17
N GLU A 36 -10.25 37.04 -4.02
CA GLU A 36 -11.50 37.77 -3.79
C GLU A 36 -12.43 36.98 -2.87
N ALA A 37 -13.30 37.68 -2.16
CA ALA A 37 -14.50 37.12 -1.53
C ALA A 37 -15.74 37.73 -2.19
N ARG A 38 -16.84 36.99 -2.23
CA ARG A 38 -18.14 37.49 -2.70
C ARG A 38 -19.11 37.65 -1.55
N VAL A 39 -19.82 38.76 -1.51
CA VAL A 39 -20.93 38.98 -0.57
C VAL A 39 -22.09 38.06 -0.96
N THR A 40 -22.34 37.02 -0.17
CA THR A 40 -23.44 36.06 -0.38
C THR A 40 -24.70 36.43 0.39
N GLU A 41 -24.59 37.18 1.49
CA GLU A 41 -25.74 37.67 2.24
C GLU A 41 -25.49 39.08 2.82
N VAL A 42 -26.54 39.91 2.83
CA VAL A 42 -26.56 41.28 3.39
C VAL A 42 -27.81 41.46 4.24
N VAL A 43 -27.63 41.68 5.55
CA VAL A 43 -28.71 41.97 6.50
C VAL A 43 -28.54 43.40 7.00
N ARG A 44 -29.52 44.26 6.72
CA ARG A 44 -29.55 45.70 7.07
C ARG A 44 -28.38 46.52 6.49
N ASP A 45 -27.58 47.21 7.31
CA ASP A 45 -26.56 48.18 6.88
C ASP A 45 -25.17 47.52 6.82
N VAL A 46 -24.76 47.12 5.62
CA VAL A 46 -23.42 46.60 5.33
C VAL A 46 -22.76 47.52 4.31
N LYS A 47 -21.53 47.94 4.59
CA LYS A 47 -20.78 48.90 3.77
C LYS A 47 -19.40 48.36 3.40
N LEU A 48 -19.01 48.55 2.16
CA LEU A 48 -17.65 48.34 1.67
C LEU A 48 -16.86 49.64 1.79
N LEU A 49 -15.61 49.52 2.25
CA LEU A 49 -14.69 50.61 2.54
C LEU A 49 -13.40 50.43 1.72
N PRO A 50 -13.37 50.85 0.43
CA PRO A 50 -12.16 50.78 -0.39
C PRO A 50 -11.10 51.77 0.09
N SER A 51 -9.83 51.35 0.11
CA SER A 51 -8.69 52.19 0.45
C SER A 51 -8.57 53.35 -0.54
N GLY A 52 -8.68 54.59 -0.04
CA GLY A 52 -8.72 55.80 -0.87
C GLY A 52 -10.07 56.10 -1.55
N GLY A 53 -11.11 55.28 -1.33
CA GLY A 53 -12.44 55.47 -1.88
C GLY A 53 -13.48 55.95 -0.85
N ALA A 54 -14.64 56.39 -1.33
CA ALA A 54 -15.79 56.67 -0.46
C ALA A 54 -16.48 55.36 -0.04
N ALA A 55 -16.98 55.31 1.20
CA ALA A 55 -17.75 54.19 1.71
C ALA A 55 -19.07 54.03 0.92
N ARG A 56 -19.35 52.81 0.42
CA ARG A 56 -20.59 52.48 -0.28
C ARG A 56 -21.32 51.32 0.37
N SER A 57 -22.63 51.20 0.19
CA SER A 57 -23.36 50.00 0.61
C SER A 57 -22.92 48.77 -0.19
N ALA A 58 -22.94 47.61 0.47
CA ALA A 58 -22.72 46.31 -0.15
C ALA A 58 -24.03 45.78 -0.77
N THR A 59 -23.90 45.06 -1.88
CA THR A 59 -24.97 44.35 -2.58
C THR A 59 -24.58 42.89 -2.78
N LEU A 60 -25.57 42.02 -3.02
CA LEU A 60 -25.29 40.60 -3.28
C LEU A 60 -24.38 40.42 -4.50
N SER A 61 -23.46 39.46 -4.41
CA SER A 61 -22.38 39.20 -5.38
C SER A 61 -21.30 40.28 -5.53
N ASP A 62 -21.30 41.33 -4.71
CA ASP A 62 -20.19 42.28 -4.66
C ASP A 62 -18.86 41.57 -4.37
N GLN A 63 -17.81 41.94 -5.11
CA GLN A 63 -16.45 41.49 -4.86
C GLN A 63 -15.79 42.33 -3.78
N VAL A 64 -15.27 41.66 -2.75
CA VAL A 64 -14.36 42.20 -1.75
C VAL A 64 -12.96 41.70 -2.09
N ARG A 65 -11.98 42.61 -2.17
CA ARG A 65 -10.57 42.34 -2.45
C ARG A 65 -9.70 43.05 -1.42
N ASP A 66 -8.39 42.82 -1.47
CA ASP A 66 -7.43 43.55 -0.64
C ASP A 66 -7.59 45.06 -0.81
N GLY A 67 -7.29 45.79 0.26
CA GLY A 67 -7.58 47.21 0.39
C GLY A 67 -9.07 47.54 0.54
N THR A 68 -10.01 46.58 0.54
CA THR A 68 -11.44 46.85 0.79
C THR A 68 -11.91 46.17 2.07
N ALA A 69 -12.22 46.95 3.10
CA ALA A 69 -12.81 46.41 4.33
C ALA A 69 -14.34 46.33 4.25
N VAL A 70 -14.94 45.35 4.92
CA VAL A 70 -16.39 45.22 5.11
C VAL A 70 -16.74 45.71 6.50
N ARG A 71 -17.74 46.59 6.61
CA ARG A 71 -18.26 47.10 7.87
C ARG A 71 -19.76 46.88 8.01
N THR A 72 -20.20 46.27 9.11
CA THR A 72 -21.61 46.09 9.45
C THR A 72 -22.07 47.11 10.52
N GLY A 73 -23.35 47.50 10.49
CA GLY A 73 -24.00 48.32 11.51
C GLY A 73 -24.51 47.55 12.74
N VAL A 74 -25.21 48.26 13.63
CA VAL A 74 -25.59 47.81 15.00
C VAL A 74 -26.51 46.57 15.03
N GLU A 75 -27.35 46.36 14.02
CA GLU A 75 -28.21 45.17 13.89
C GLU A 75 -27.95 44.42 12.57
N SER A 76 -26.78 44.62 11.98
CA SER A 76 -26.48 44.19 10.61
C SER A 76 -25.57 42.96 10.61
N ARG A 77 -25.65 42.15 9.55
CA ARG A 77 -24.85 40.93 9.37
C ARG A 77 -24.51 40.75 7.90
N SER A 78 -23.45 40.01 7.59
CA SER A 78 -23.10 39.69 6.19
C SER A 78 -22.38 38.36 6.11
N GLU A 79 -22.58 37.62 5.02
CA GLU A 79 -21.77 36.45 4.68
C GLU A 79 -20.87 36.77 3.49
N LEU A 80 -19.61 36.37 3.60
CA LEU A 80 -18.60 36.43 2.56
C LEU A 80 -18.15 35.01 2.21
N LYS A 81 -18.19 34.66 0.93
CA LYS A 81 -17.76 33.36 0.41
C LYS A 81 -16.54 33.50 -0.48
N PHE A 82 -15.49 32.73 -0.18
CA PHE A 82 -14.26 32.66 -0.97
C PHE A 82 -14.32 31.52 -2.01
N PRO A 83 -13.49 31.56 -3.08
CA PRO A 83 -13.46 30.52 -4.12
C PRO A 83 -13.22 29.09 -3.60
N ASP A 84 -12.40 28.95 -2.55
CA ASP A 84 -12.06 27.68 -1.90
C ASP A 84 -13.17 27.15 -0.96
N GLN A 85 -14.37 27.75 -1.00
CA GLN A 85 -15.50 27.48 -0.11
C GLN A 85 -15.26 27.85 1.37
N THR A 86 -14.23 28.62 1.70
CA THR A 86 -14.13 29.30 3.00
C THR A 86 -15.29 30.30 3.13
N LEU A 87 -15.94 30.29 4.31
CA LEU A 87 -17.06 31.17 4.65
C LEU A 87 -16.70 32.04 5.86
N ALA A 88 -16.88 33.35 5.73
CA ALA A 88 -16.77 34.31 6.84
C ALA A 88 -18.12 35.00 7.06
N ARG A 89 -18.74 34.79 8.22
CA ARG A 89 -19.98 35.44 8.64
C ARG A 89 -19.67 36.53 9.65
N LEU A 90 -20.07 37.76 9.33
CA LEU A 90 -19.81 38.96 10.11
C LEU A 90 -21.03 39.34 10.94
N GLY A 91 -20.81 39.60 12.23
CA GLY A 91 -21.83 40.01 13.18
C GLY A 91 -22.13 41.51 13.09
N ALA A 92 -22.81 42.04 14.11
CA ALA A 92 -23.03 43.47 14.25
C ALA A 92 -21.73 44.24 14.54
N ASN A 93 -21.68 45.53 14.18
CA ASN A 93 -20.56 46.45 14.43
C ASN A 93 -19.17 45.91 14.03
N THR A 94 -19.12 45.03 13.04
CA THR A 94 -17.92 44.27 12.67
C THR A 94 -17.14 44.99 11.60
N ILE A 95 -15.81 45.03 11.71
CA ILE A 95 -14.88 45.53 10.69
C ILE A 95 -13.91 44.41 10.32
N PHE A 96 -14.03 43.94 9.08
CA PHE A 96 -13.28 42.80 8.54
C PHE A 96 -12.52 43.19 7.27
N SER A 97 -11.31 42.69 7.09
CA SER A 97 -10.54 42.76 5.83
C SER A 97 -9.68 41.50 5.65
N PHE A 98 -9.16 41.26 4.46
CA PHE A 98 -8.16 40.21 4.20
C PHE A 98 -7.10 40.72 3.22
N SER A 99 -5.93 40.09 3.21
CA SER A 99 -4.84 40.40 2.27
C SER A 99 -4.87 39.47 1.06
N GLU A 100 -4.69 40.01 -0.15
CA GLU A 100 -4.78 39.22 -1.39
C GLU A 100 -3.54 38.34 -1.55
N GLY A 101 -3.76 37.09 -1.96
CA GLY A 101 -2.67 36.14 -2.21
C GLY A 101 -2.17 35.41 -0.95
N THR A 102 -2.51 35.89 0.25
CA THR A 102 -2.26 35.19 1.51
C THR A 102 -3.57 34.62 2.09
N ARG A 103 -3.48 33.87 3.19
CA ARG A 103 -4.64 33.43 3.98
C ARG A 103 -4.75 34.22 5.29
N ASP A 104 -4.31 35.48 5.27
CA ASP A 104 -4.35 36.39 6.42
C ASP A 104 -5.67 37.17 6.43
N LEU A 105 -6.51 36.86 7.41
CA LEU A 105 -7.79 37.50 7.68
C LEU A 105 -7.64 38.43 8.88
N ASN A 106 -8.24 39.62 8.84
CA ASN A 106 -8.09 40.64 9.87
C ASN A 106 -9.46 41.07 10.43
N LEU A 107 -9.67 40.82 11.72
CA LEU A 107 -10.85 41.26 12.46
C LEU A 107 -10.45 42.42 13.40
N GLN A 108 -10.86 43.64 13.05
CA GLN A 108 -10.45 44.86 13.76
C GLN A 108 -11.39 45.19 14.93
N ASP A 109 -12.69 44.91 14.75
CA ASP A 109 -13.76 45.18 15.72
C ASP A 109 -14.95 44.24 15.43
N GLY A 110 -15.79 43.97 16.43
CA GLY A 110 -16.99 43.13 16.34
C GLY A 110 -16.73 41.62 16.39
N ALA A 111 -17.58 40.84 15.70
CA ALA A 111 -17.63 39.38 15.82
C ALA A 111 -17.69 38.69 14.46
N MET A 112 -17.05 37.52 14.35
CA MET A 112 -16.96 36.73 13.14
C MET A 112 -17.07 35.23 13.44
N LEU A 113 -17.79 34.50 12.59
CA LEU A 113 -17.64 33.06 12.44
C LEU A 113 -16.86 32.80 11.16
N LEU A 114 -15.85 31.93 11.23
CA LEU A 114 -15.06 31.51 10.08
C LEU A 114 -15.06 29.99 9.97
N ARG A 115 -15.47 29.48 8.80
CA ARG A 115 -15.42 28.06 8.44
C ARG A 115 -14.44 27.89 7.29
N VAL A 116 -13.30 27.25 7.54
CA VAL A 116 -12.32 26.84 6.52
C VAL A 116 -12.53 25.34 6.26
N PRO A 117 -12.84 24.91 5.03
CA PRO A 117 -13.02 23.49 4.71
C PRO A 117 -11.75 22.66 5.01
N LYS A 118 -11.93 21.38 5.36
CA LYS A 118 -10.83 20.41 5.42
C LYS A 118 -10.14 20.35 4.06
N GLY A 119 -8.80 20.26 4.04
CA GLY A 119 -8.00 20.24 2.81
C GLY A 119 -7.79 21.59 2.11
N ALA A 120 -8.51 22.67 2.46
CA ALA A 120 -8.36 23.98 1.79
C ALA A 120 -7.03 24.72 2.10
N GLY A 121 -6.23 24.22 3.05
CA GLY A 121 -5.02 24.86 3.57
C GLY A 121 -5.29 25.73 4.81
N GLY A 122 -4.23 26.05 5.55
CA GLY A 122 -4.32 26.80 6.81
C GLY A 122 -4.61 28.30 6.60
N ALA A 123 -5.44 28.87 7.47
CA ALA A 123 -5.71 30.31 7.53
C ALA A 123 -5.17 30.93 8.82
N ARG A 124 -4.78 32.21 8.74
CA ARG A 124 -4.31 33.00 9.87
C ARG A 124 -5.30 34.13 10.14
N ILE A 125 -5.91 34.12 11.32
CA ILE A 125 -6.80 35.19 11.75
C ILE A 125 -6.01 36.11 12.68
N SER A 126 -5.87 37.37 12.28
CA SER A 126 -5.25 38.43 13.06
C SER A 126 -6.34 39.28 13.71
N SER A 127 -6.21 39.53 15.00
CA SER A 127 -7.02 40.52 15.73
C SER A 127 -6.11 41.52 16.44
N SER A 128 -6.70 42.53 17.07
CA SER A 128 -5.99 43.46 17.97
C SER A 128 -5.35 42.80 19.20
N ALA A 129 -5.62 41.52 19.47
CA ALA A 129 -5.14 40.80 20.65
C ALA A 129 -4.26 39.58 20.32
N VAL A 130 -4.62 38.78 19.31
CA VAL A 130 -3.93 37.51 19.00
C VAL A 130 -3.83 37.22 17.51
N THR A 131 -2.93 36.30 17.16
CA THR A 131 -2.99 35.53 15.92
C THR A 131 -3.58 34.15 16.23
N ALA A 132 -4.63 33.72 15.54
CA ALA A 132 -5.07 32.33 15.51
C ALA A 132 -4.64 31.68 14.19
N ALA A 133 -3.89 30.58 14.25
CA ALA A 133 -3.65 29.70 13.11
C ALA A 133 -4.64 28.54 13.16
N ILE A 134 -5.33 28.30 12.05
CA ILE A 134 -6.33 27.24 11.89
C ILE A 134 -6.11 26.47 10.59
N THR A 135 -6.42 25.18 10.57
CA THR A 135 -6.35 24.35 9.35
C THR A 135 -7.58 23.46 9.31
N GLY A 136 -8.52 23.77 8.41
CA GLY A 136 -9.76 23.01 8.27
C GLY A 136 -10.59 22.99 9.56
N THR A 137 -11.13 24.12 9.98
CA THR A 137 -11.90 24.26 11.23
C THR A 137 -13.04 25.26 11.11
N THR A 138 -14.02 25.15 11.99
CA THR A 138 -15.05 26.16 12.21
C THR A 138 -14.88 26.81 13.58
N VAL A 139 -14.66 28.12 13.58
CA VAL A 139 -14.31 28.92 14.77
C VAL A 139 -15.15 30.18 14.85
N MET A 140 -15.39 30.66 16.07
CA MET A 140 -16.03 31.95 16.35
C MET A 140 -15.08 32.86 17.12
N LEU A 141 -15.11 34.15 16.77
CA LEU A 141 -14.26 35.18 17.33
C LEU A 141 -15.08 36.43 17.66
N GLU A 142 -14.76 37.08 18.76
CA GLU A 142 -15.29 38.41 19.10
C GLU A 142 -14.13 39.25 19.66
N THR A 143 -13.95 40.47 19.16
CA THR A 143 -12.91 41.40 19.62
C THR A 143 -13.44 42.82 19.62
N HIS A 144 -13.16 43.57 20.68
CA HIS A 144 -13.54 44.98 20.77
C HIS A 144 -12.32 45.81 21.22
N PRO A 145 -11.82 46.75 20.41
CA PRO A 145 -10.63 47.52 20.72
C PRO A 145 -10.88 48.53 21.85
N LEU A 146 -9.83 48.83 22.62
CA LEU A 146 -9.89 49.86 23.66
C LEU A 146 -10.02 51.24 23.01
N THR A 147 -11.11 51.94 23.29
CA THR A 147 -11.36 53.30 22.77
C THR A 147 -11.78 54.24 23.89
N LYS A 148 -11.79 55.56 23.62
CA LYS A 148 -12.33 56.54 24.59
C LYS A 148 -13.81 56.31 24.95
N LYS A 149 -14.55 55.53 24.14
CA LYS A 149 -15.97 55.17 24.37
C LYS A 149 -16.15 53.77 24.93
N ASN A 150 -15.37 52.78 24.46
CA ASN A 150 -15.39 51.43 24.99
C ASN A 150 -14.20 51.18 25.93
N LYS A 151 -14.48 51.08 27.23
CA LYS A 151 -13.50 50.74 28.28
C LYS A 151 -13.37 49.23 28.52
N ASN A 152 -14.26 48.40 27.97
CA ASN A 152 -14.29 46.96 28.20
C ASN A 152 -13.74 46.22 26.96
N ALA A 153 -12.42 46.30 26.79
CA ALA A 153 -11.72 45.75 25.63
C ALA A 153 -11.31 44.30 25.89
N PHE A 154 -11.92 43.37 25.16
CA PHE A 154 -11.66 41.93 25.29
C PHE A 154 -11.55 41.25 23.92
N TYR A 155 -10.99 40.04 23.96
CA TYR A 155 -10.95 39.09 22.88
C TYR A 155 -11.51 37.75 23.36
N LYS A 156 -12.44 37.18 22.60
CA LYS A 156 -13.08 35.88 22.83
C LYS A 156 -12.88 35.01 21.60
N PHE A 157 -12.59 33.73 21.80
CA PHE A 157 -12.38 32.75 20.75
C PHE A 157 -13.01 31.42 21.14
N ILE A 158 -13.68 30.75 20.21
CA ILE A 158 -14.38 29.48 20.40
C ILE A 158 -14.08 28.57 19.20
N VAL A 159 -13.84 27.28 19.44
CA VAL A 159 -13.77 26.27 18.38
C VAL A 159 -15.03 25.41 18.40
N LEU A 160 -15.74 25.33 17.27
CA LEU A 160 -16.95 24.50 17.14
C LEU A 160 -16.63 23.11 16.58
N GLU A 161 -15.62 23.01 15.70
CA GLU A 161 -15.02 21.74 15.27
C GLU A 161 -13.55 21.92 14.89
N GLY A 162 -12.75 20.88 15.10
CA GLY A 162 -11.31 20.86 14.80
C GLY A 162 -10.43 21.46 15.92
N THR A 163 -9.28 22.02 15.57
CA THR A 163 -8.34 22.63 16.53
C THR A 163 -7.69 23.90 16.02
N ALA A 164 -7.50 24.88 16.91
CA ALA A 164 -6.89 26.16 16.60
C ALA A 164 -5.70 26.44 17.52
N ARG A 165 -4.63 27.03 17.00
CA ARG A 165 -3.49 27.47 17.81
C ARG A 165 -3.44 29.00 17.88
N LEU A 166 -3.67 29.55 19.06
CA LEU A 166 -3.55 30.99 19.33
C LEU A 166 -2.12 31.32 19.71
N PHE A 167 -1.64 32.47 19.25
CA PHE A 167 -0.33 33.04 19.53
C PHE A 167 -0.48 34.49 19.99
N LEU A 168 0.27 34.87 21.02
CA LEU A 168 0.27 36.23 21.55
C LEU A 168 1.34 37.09 20.84
N PRO A 169 0.97 38.16 20.09
CA PRO A 169 1.92 38.95 19.31
C PRO A 169 3.00 39.59 20.19
N GLY A 170 4.26 39.46 19.78
CA GLY A 170 5.42 39.98 20.53
C GLY A 170 5.92 39.09 21.67
N HIS A 171 5.25 37.97 21.96
CA HIS A 171 5.65 37.01 23.00
C HIS A 171 6.12 35.69 22.38
N LEU A 172 7.43 35.57 22.13
CA LEU A 172 8.02 34.36 21.54
C LEU A 172 7.75 33.12 22.41
N GLY A 173 7.09 32.11 21.85
CA GLY A 173 6.76 30.84 22.50
C GLY A 173 5.39 30.81 23.21
N GLU A 174 4.73 31.95 23.44
CA GLU A 174 3.41 31.99 24.09
C GLU A 174 2.32 31.57 23.09
N SER A 175 1.88 30.31 23.17
CA SER A 175 0.80 29.77 22.35
C SER A 175 -0.09 28.80 23.11
N ALA A 176 -1.38 28.77 22.79
CA ALA A 176 -2.34 27.81 23.34
C ALA A 176 -3.03 27.05 22.20
N LEU A 177 -3.21 25.74 22.38
CA LEU A 177 -4.02 24.90 21.51
C LEU A 177 -5.44 24.83 22.09
N VAL A 178 -6.43 25.21 21.31
CA VAL A 178 -7.85 25.18 21.68
C VAL A 178 -8.54 24.12 20.81
N LYS A 179 -9.23 23.19 21.46
CA LYS A 179 -9.97 22.09 20.81
C LYS A 179 -11.45 22.46 20.65
N ALA A 180 -12.17 21.69 19.84
CA ALA A 180 -13.63 21.80 19.73
C ALA A 180 -14.31 21.74 21.12
N GLY A 181 -15.33 22.59 21.30
CA GLY A 181 -16.01 22.74 22.58
C GLY A 181 -15.27 23.60 23.60
N GLN A 182 -14.14 24.21 23.25
CA GLN A 182 -13.36 25.07 24.15
C GLN A 182 -13.41 26.55 23.74
N MET A 183 -13.37 27.42 24.76
CA MET A 183 -13.40 28.87 24.66
C MET A 183 -12.22 29.51 25.41
N ILE A 184 -11.66 30.57 24.84
CA ILE A 184 -10.73 31.48 25.52
C ILE A 184 -11.35 32.88 25.56
N ILE A 185 -11.27 33.54 26.73
CA ILE A 185 -11.60 34.96 26.90
C ILE A 185 -10.41 35.66 27.59
N MET A 186 -9.93 36.77 27.02
CA MET A 186 -8.84 37.56 27.61
C MET A 186 -9.04 39.07 27.38
N PRO A 187 -8.53 39.95 28.26
CA PRO A 187 -8.46 41.38 28.01
C PRO A 187 -7.41 41.71 26.93
N LEU A 188 -7.61 42.79 26.17
CA LEU A 188 -6.58 43.30 25.26
C LEU A 188 -5.32 43.72 26.04
N GLY A 189 -4.15 43.25 25.62
CA GLY A 189 -2.88 43.49 26.31
C GLY A 189 -2.56 42.51 27.43
N ALA A 190 -3.26 41.37 27.52
CA ALA A 190 -2.82 40.24 28.33
C ALA A 190 -1.37 39.82 27.96
N LYS A 191 -0.56 39.43 28.96
CA LYS A 191 0.84 39.01 28.77
C LYS A 191 1.02 37.49 28.64
N LYS A 192 -0.07 36.75 28.78
CA LYS A 192 -0.19 35.30 28.65
C LYS A 192 -1.57 34.95 28.13
N ILE A 193 -1.70 33.80 27.47
CA ILE A 193 -2.98 33.23 27.06
C ILE A 193 -3.51 32.40 28.25
N PRO A 194 -4.76 32.60 28.71
CA PRO A 194 -5.33 31.81 29.78
C PRO A 194 -5.66 30.38 29.31
N GLU A 195 -5.86 29.48 30.26
CA GLU A 195 -6.39 28.13 30.00
C GLU A 195 -7.79 28.22 29.36
N ALA A 196 -8.10 27.29 28.46
CA ALA A 196 -9.38 27.27 27.76
C ALA A 196 -10.46 26.62 28.63
N ALA A 197 -11.64 27.24 28.68
CA ALA A 197 -12.80 26.72 29.39
C ALA A 197 -13.72 25.97 28.42
N ASP A 198 -14.28 24.84 28.84
CA ASP A 198 -15.24 24.09 28.04
C ASP A 198 -16.60 24.84 27.98
N VAL A 199 -17.23 24.83 26.81
CA VAL A 199 -18.49 25.53 26.52
C VAL A 199 -19.43 24.68 25.68
N ASP A 200 -20.72 24.83 25.94
CA ASP A 200 -21.75 23.98 25.35
C ASP A 200 -21.99 24.29 23.85
N ILE A 201 -21.54 23.38 22.98
CA ILE A 201 -21.63 23.51 21.51
C ILE A 201 -23.09 23.46 21.05
N HIS A 202 -23.93 22.69 21.72
CA HIS A 202 -25.36 22.55 21.39
C HIS A 202 -26.10 23.88 21.58
N THR A 203 -25.86 24.54 22.71
CA THR A 203 -26.40 25.85 23.07
C THR A 203 -25.90 26.93 22.11
N ILE A 204 -24.62 26.91 21.73
CA ILE A 204 -24.07 27.89 20.76
C ILE A 204 -24.72 27.73 19.38
N MET A 205 -24.89 26.49 18.89
CA MET A 205 -25.55 26.22 17.60
C MET A 205 -27.01 26.68 17.56
N GLN A 206 -27.72 26.66 18.69
CA GLN A 206 -29.12 27.11 18.78
C GLN A 206 -29.26 28.64 19.03
N SER A 207 -28.32 29.26 19.72
CA SER A 207 -28.44 30.67 20.17
C SER A 207 -27.68 31.69 19.29
N SER A 208 -26.67 31.26 18.53
CA SER A 208 -25.83 32.17 17.77
C SER A 208 -26.48 32.66 16.47
N LEU A 209 -26.71 33.97 16.35
CA LEU A 209 -27.18 34.60 15.11
C LEU A 209 -26.17 34.56 13.95
N LEU A 210 -24.94 34.10 14.18
CA LEU A 210 -23.97 33.79 13.11
C LEU A 210 -24.19 32.38 12.52
N ILE A 211 -25.08 31.60 13.13
CA ILE A 211 -25.41 30.22 12.76
C ILE A 211 -26.88 30.17 12.33
N THR A 212 -27.80 30.53 13.23
CA THR A 212 -29.26 30.51 12.97
C THR A 212 -29.77 31.66 12.11
N GLY A 213 -28.97 32.71 11.92
CA GLY A 213 -29.34 33.92 11.18
C GLY A 213 -28.90 33.95 9.72
N PHE A 214 -28.52 32.80 9.16
CA PHE A 214 -27.95 32.58 7.82
C PHE A 214 -28.30 31.16 7.31
N GLY A 215 -27.95 30.82 6.07
CA GLY A 215 -28.06 29.45 5.55
C GLY A 215 -27.07 28.43 6.17
N PRO A 216 -26.98 27.21 5.62
CA PRO A 216 -26.03 26.18 6.09
C PRO A 216 -24.56 26.62 6.06
N LEU A 217 -23.79 26.19 7.06
CA LEU A 217 -22.33 26.39 7.20
C LEU A 217 -21.51 25.40 6.35
N GLY A 218 -22.04 24.22 6.08
CA GLY A 218 -21.32 23.11 5.47
C GLY A 218 -20.32 22.41 6.41
N SER A 219 -20.42 22.60 7.72
CA SER A 219 -19.63 21.89 8.74
C SER A 219 -20.50 21.32 9.87
N GLU A 220 -21.82 21.30 9.68
CA GLU A 220 -22.82 20.86 10.67
C GLU A 220 -22.56 19.44 11.15
N GLN A 221 -22.18 18.50 10.26
CA GLN A 221 -21.85 17.12 10.63
C GLN A 221 -20.61 17.05 11.54
N LEU A 222 -19.60 17.87 11.28
CA LEU A 222 -18.37 17.93 12.10
C LEU A 222 -18.65 18.56 13.47
N ILE A 223 -19.52 19.58 13.52
CA ILE A 223 -19.94 20.20 14.78
C ILE A 223 -20.88 19.25 15.56
N ALA A 224 -21.75 18.51 14.89
CA ALA A 224 -22.64 17.52 15.50
C ALA A 224 -21.86 16.34 16.12
N LEU A 225 -20.77 15.89 15.47
CA LEU A 225 -19.86 14.90 16.06
C LEU A 225 -19.28 15.39 17.40
N GLU A 226 -18.86 16.65 17.48
CA GLU A 226 -18.33 17.24 18.71
C GLU A 226 -19.43 17.50 19.76
N GLN A 227 -20.68 17.75 19.35
CA GLN A 227 -21.84 17.77 20.27
C GLN A 227 -22.11 16.39 20.86
N THR A 228 -22.05 15.32 20.06
CA THR A 228 -22.19 13.93 20.55
C THR A 228 -21.07 13.60 21.53
N ARG A 229 -19.81 13.89 21.17
CA ARG A 229 -18.63 13.71 22.02
C ARG A 229 -18.77 14.48 23.35
N GLN A 230 -19.28 15.71 23.31
CA GLN A 230 -19.53 16.51 24.52
C GLN A 230 -20.65 15.93 25.38
N SER A 231 -21.69 15.37 24.78
CA SER A 231 -22.76 14.64 25.49
C SER A 231 -22.24 13.37 26.17
N GLU A 232 -21.41 12.57 25.50
CA GLU A 232 -20.74 11.40 26.09
C GLU A 232 -19.85 11.78 27.29
N GLN A 233 -19.13 12.90 27.18
CA GLN A 233 -18.34 13.43 28.29
C GLN A 233 -19.20 13.90 29.48
N LYS A 234 -20.40 14.44 29.23
CA LYS A 234 -21.37 14.71 30.31
C LYS A 234 -21.88 13.43 30.95
N THR A 235 -22.28 12.43 30.16
CA THR A 235 -22.79 11.13 30.65
C THR A 235 -21.75 10.34 31.44
N SER A 236 -20.47 10.40 31.03
CA SER A 236 -19.35 9.75 31.73
C SER A 236 -18.80 10.56 32.93
N GLY A 237 -19.34 11.75 33.21
CA GLY A 237 -18.91 12.62 34.31
C GLY A 237 -17.57 13.33 34.09
N GLN A 238 -17.00 13.27 32.87
CA GLN A 238 -15.79 14.04 32.50
C GLN A 238 -16.10 15.54 32.37
N LEU A 239 -17.31 15.88 31.96
CA LEU A 239 -17.85 17.25 31.99
C LEU A 239 -19.06 17.28 32.92
N SER A 240 -19.20 18.37 33.67
CA SER A 240 -20.40 18.65 34.47
C SER A 240 -21.11 19.86 33.90
N GLU A 241 -22.44 19.79 33.75
CA GLU A 241 -23.22 20.97 33.43
C GLU A 241 -23.16 21.96 34.60
N THR A 242 -22.91 23.23 34.28
CA THR A 242 -22.87 24.31 35.26
C THR A 242 -23.98 25.30 34.97
N ASN A 243 -24.45 26.01 35.98
CA ASN A 243 -25.37 27.13 35.83
C ASN A 243 -24.64 28.43 35.44
N LEU A 244 -23.47 28.35 34.80
CA LEU A 244 -22.71 29.51 34.35
C LEU A 244 -23.02 29.80 32.88
N MET A 245 -23.54 30.99 32.60
CA MET A 245 -23.86 31.45 31.24
C MET A 245 -23.15 32.77 30.93
N ILE A 246 -22.76 32.97 29.67
CA ILE A 246 -22.34 34.28 29.14
C ILE A 246 -23.41 34.73 28.15
N ALA A 247 -24.30 35.62 28.61
CA ALA A 247 -25.41 36.11 27.80
C ALA A 247 -24.94 37.16 26.77
N GLY A 248 -24.94 36.80 25.49
CA GLY A 248 -24.63 37.70 24.38
C GLY A 248 -23.13 38.01 24.19
N GLY A 249 -22.84 39.16 23.57
CA GLY A 249 -21.48 39.67 23.38
C GLY A 249 -20.92 40.25 24.69
N GLY A 250 -19.67 39.90 25.04
CA GLY A 250 -19.08 40.30 26.32
C GLY A 250 -18.41 39.17 27.13
N THR A 251 -17.98 39.51 28.34
CA THR A 251 -17.17 38.65 29.25
C THR A 251 -17.83 38.39 30.61
N ASN A 252 -19.08 38.81 30.81
CA ASN A 252 -19.76 38.68 32.09
C ASN A 252 -20.36 37.29 32.21
N VAL A 253 -19.84 36.50 33.16
CA VAL A 253 -20.44 35.23 33.58
C VAL A 253 -21.60 35.54 34.54
N ILE A 254 -22.78 35.03 34.25
CA ILE A 254 -23.97 35.14 35.10
C ILE A 254 -24.40 33.75 35.58
N LEU A 255 -25.03 33.72 36.76
CA LEU A 255 -25.63 32.51 37.31
C LEU A 255 -27.04 32.34 36.69
N GLY A 256 -27.22 31.35 35.81
CA GLY A 256 -28.49 31.02 35.20
C GLY A 256 -29.44 30.32 36.19
N ASP A 257 -30.70 30.74 36.19
CA ASP A 257 -31.79 30.00 36.83
C ASP A 257 -32.30 28.94 35.82
N PRO A 258 -32.13 27.62 36.08
CA PRO A 258 -32.51 26.58 35.12
C PRO A 258 -34.01 26.53 34.80
N ASN A 259 -34.85 27.31 35.50
CA ASN A 259 -36.28 27.44 35.22
C ASN A 259 -36.69 28.81 34.62
N LYS A 260 -35.74 29.63 34.14
CA LYS A 260 -36.04 30.90 33.44
C LYS A 260 -35.34 31.04 32.10
N VAL A 261 -36.09 30.72 31.04
CA VAL A 261 -35.82 31.24 29.70
C VAL A 261 -36.22 32.72 29.68
N ASP A 262 -35.26 33.62 29.91
CA ASP A 262 -35.55 35.06 29.94
C ASP A 262 -35.68 35.60 28.51
N VAL A 263 -36.92 35.89 28.11
CA VAL A 263 -37.29 36.33 26.76
C VAL A 263 -36.96 37.80 26.58
N ALA A 264 -35.98 38.13 25.74
CA ALA A 264 -35.66 39.51 25.39
C ALA A 264 -35.54 39.76 23.87
N VAL A 265 -36.37 40.70 23.39
CA VAL A 265 -36.31 41.42 22.09
C VAL A 265 -37.03 40.80 20.87
N THR A 266 -38.37 40.83 20.92
CA THR A 266 -39.22 41.65 20.00
C THR A 266 -40.63 41.73 20.63
N ALA A 267 -41.45 42.79 20.52
CA ALA A 267 -41.40 44.02 19.72
C ALA A 267 -42.06 45.21 20.46
N GLN A 268 -41.98 46.43 19.89
CA GLN A 268 -42.72 47.61 20.36
C GLN A 268 -44.18 47.65 19.85
N LYS A 269 -45.11 48.14 20.71
CA LYS A 269 -46.49 48.61 20.39
C LYS A 269 -47.46 47.54 19.83
N ALA A 270 -48.78 47.57 20.05
CA ALA A 270 -49.69 48.45 20.80
C ALA A 270 -51.09 47.77 20.90
N GLU A 271 -52.06 48.11 21.77
CA GLU A 271 -52.14 48.84 23.06
C GLU A 271 -53.57 48.61 23.63
N GLY A 272 -53.78 48.34 24.94
CA GLY A 272 -55.01 48.79 25.64
C GLY A 272 -55.92 47.79 26.42
N SER A 273 -56.08 48.09 27.72
CA SER A 273 -57.26 47.92 28.60
C SER A 273 -58.02 46.57 28.76
N GLY A 274 -57.97 46.02 29.99
CA GLY A 274 -59.20 45.73 30.76
C GLY A 274 -59.65 44.25 30.93
N PRO A 275 -60.09 43.78 32.13
CA PRO A 275 -60.33 42.35 32.41
C PRO A 275 -61.80 41.95 32.79
N PHE A 276 -61.99 40.64 33.01
CA PHE A 276 -63.22 39.92 33.50
C PHE A 276 -64.35 39.71 32.43
N SER A 277 -65.10 38.59 32.35
CA SER A 277 -65.22 37.35 33.13
C SER A 277 -65.89 36.18 32.33
N SER A 278 -65.81 34.94 32.86
CA SER A 278 -66.56 33.69 32.53
C SER A 278 -68.09 33.84 32.27
N PRO A 279 -68.87 32.91 31.61
CA PRO A 279 -68.60 31.51 31.17
C PRO A 279 -69.00 31.10 29.71
N THR A 280 -68.77 29.82 29.39
CA THR A 280 -69.13 28.95 28.25
C THR A 280 -70.49 29.16 27.54
N PRO A 281 -70.55 28.95 26.20
CA PRO A 281 -71.39 27.87 25.66
C PRO A 281 -70.71 26.97 24.59
N THR A 282 -71.22 25.74 24.47
CA THR A 282 -70.87 24.68 23.50
C THR A 282 -72.11 24.38 22.64
N PRO A 283 -72.05 23.80 21.43
CA PRO A 283 -71.05 23.86 20.34
C PRO A 283 -71.65 24.45 19.03
N THR A 284 -70.81 24.66 18.00
CA THR A 284 -71.27 24.58 16.60
C THR A 284 -70.25 23.77 15.80
N VAL A 285 -70.73 22.83 14.99
CA VAL A 285 -69.89 21.90 14.23
C VAL A 285 -69.43 22.55 12.93
N THR A 286 -68.13 22.85 12.84
CA THR A 286 -67.46 23.22 11.57
C THR A 286 -66.80 21.95 11.01
N PRO A 287 -66.85 21.68 9.68
CA PRO A 287 -66.21 20.50 9.11
C PRO A 287 -64.73 20.43 9.49
N SER A 288 -64.26 19.21 9.79
CA SER A 288 -62.84 18.96 10.07
C SER A 288 -61.99 19.51 8.92
N PRO A 289 -60.96 20.32 9.18
CA PRO A 289 -60.05 20.71 8.12
C PRO A 289 -59.40 19.45 7.54
N THR A 290 -59.25 19.40 6.23
CA THR A 290 -58.45 18.36 5.56
C THR A 290 -57.06 18.34 6.21
N PRO A 291 -56.54 17.17 6.66
CA PRO A 291 -55.24 17.11 7.31
C PRO A 291 -54.15 17.74 6.44
N SER A 292 -53.24 18.49 7.06
CA SER A 292 -52.10 19.06 6.33
C SER A 292 -51.31 17.95 5.67
N LYS A 293 -51.06 18.06 4.35
CA LYS A 293 -50.25 17.09 3.60
C LYS A 293 -48.74 17.20 3.85
N PHE A 294 -48.29 18.11 4.72
CA PHE A 294 -46.88 18.29 5.07
C PHE A 294 -46.61 18.00 6.55
N GLY A 295 -45.33 17.87 6.91
CA GLY A 295 -44.87 17.42 8.23
C GLY A 295 -44.81 15.89 8.33
N THR A 296 -44.29 15.39 9.45
CA THR A 296 -44.03 13.95 9.64
C THR A 296 -45.30 13.08 9.58
N PRO A 297 -45.23 11.85 9.05
CA PRO A 297 -46.39 10.97 8.91
C PRO A 297 -46.81 10.36 10.25
N THR A 298 -48.09 10.51 10.56
CA THR A 298 -48.76 9.87 11.71
C THR A 298 -49.21 8.45 11.33
N PRO A 299 -49.06 7.44 12.22
CA PRO A 299 -49.48 6.07 11.91
C PRO A 299 -51.01 5.93 11.75
N ILE A 300 -51.43 5.21 10.73
CA ILE A 300 -52.77 4.64 10.57
C ILE A 300 -52.85 3.41 11.50
N THR A 301 -53.77 3.46 12.47
CA THR A 301 -53.83 2.51 13.59
C THR A 301 -54.96 1.48 13.47
N SER A 302 -55.81 1.56 12.45
CA SER A 302 -56.89 0.61 12.21
C SER A 302 -57.27 0.56 10.73
N PRO A 303 -57.43 -0.63 10.11
CA PRO A 303 -57.13 -1.95 10.67
C PRO A 303 -55.62 -2.15 10.93
N ASP A 304 -55.28 -3.03 11.88
CA ASP A 304 -53.91 -3.46 12.18
C ASP A 304 -53.86 -5.01 12.19
N PRO A 305 -53.17 -5.65 11.22
CA PRO A 305 -52.45 -5.02 10.11
C PRO A 305 -53.38 -4.32 9.12
N TYR A 306 -52.86 -3.26 8.47
CA TYR A 306 -53.48 -2.69 7.29
C TYR A 306 -53.23 -3.63 6.11
N VAL A 307 -54.25 -3.90 5.29
CA VAL A 307 -54.15 -4.84 4.16
C VAL A 307 -54.32 -4.10 2.85
N ILE A 308 -53.26 -4.03 2.03
CA ILE A 308 -53.35 -3.55 0.66
C ILE A 308 -53.82 -4.70 -0.23
N THR A 309 -54.88 -4.43 -0.99
CA THR A 309 -55.57 -5.38 -1.88
C THR A 309 -55.71 -4.78 -3.27
N SER A 310 -56.21 -5.55 -4.25
CA SER A 310 -56.62 -5.00 -5.55
C SER A 310 -57.81 -4.04 -5.50
N GLY A 311 -58.51 -3.96 -4.36
CA GLY A 311 -59.55 -2.96 -4.09
C GLY A 311 -59.05 -1.68 -3.43
N THR A 312 -57.75 -1.60 -3.09
CA THR A 312 -57.14 -0.41 -2.49
C THR A 312 -56.84 0.63 -3.57
N THR A 313 -57.20 1.89 -3.31
CA THR A 313 -56.87 3.05 -4.15
C THR A 313 -55.92 3.99 -3.40
N ILE A 314 -54.81 4.38 -4.02
CA ILE A 314 -53.81 5.30 -3.46
C ILE A 314 -53.75 6.54 -4.34
N THR A 315 -53.89 7.73 -3.76
CA THR A 315 -53.61 9.01 -4.42
C THR A 315 -52.38 9.63 -3.78
N THR A 316 -51.36 10.00 -4.55
CA THR A 316 -50.11 10.55 -4.00
C THR A 316 -50.18 12.04 -3.63
N ASP A 317 -51.32 12.70 -3.87
CA ASP A 317 -51.76 13.84 -3.05
C ASP A 317 -52.51 13.28 -1.84
N PRO A 318 -51.85 13.16 -0.67
CA PRO A 318 -51.67 11.84 -0.07
C PRO A 318 -52.92 11.34 0.67
N SER A 319 -53.69 10.48 -0.01
CA SER A 319 -54.85 9.76 0.55
C SER A 319 -54.85 8.30 0.10
N ILE A 320 -55.29 7.40 0.97
CA ILE A 320 -55.40 5.97 0.70
C ILE A 320 -56.79 5.49 1.11
N THR A 321 -57.48 4.78 0.20
CA THR A 321 -58.83 4.26 0.42
C THR A 321 -58.85 2.74 0.28
N THR A 322 -59.27 2.04 1.34
CA THR A 322 -59.48 0.59 1.32
C THR A 322 -60.84 0.27 1.93
N ASN A 323 -61.64 -0.59 1.29
CA ASN A 323 -62.99 -0.97 1.75
C ASN A 323 -63.93 0.23 2.07
N GLY A 324 -63.73 1.37 1.38
CA GLY A 324 -64.50 2.61 1.58
C GLY A 324 -64.04 3.50 2.74
N VAL A 325 -63.07 3.07 3.56
CA VAL A 325 -62.43 3.91 4.58
C VAL A 325 -61.26 4.66 3.92
N THR A 326 -61.12 5.96 4.20
CA THR A 326 -60.06 6.80 3.62
C THR A 326 -59.19 7.41 4.71
N ASP A 327 -57.89 7.15 4.63
CA ASP A 327 -56.84 7.67 5.49
C ASP A 327 -55.92 8.62 4.71
N TYR A 328 -55.06 9.36 5.43
CA TYR A 328 -54.21 10.42 4.85
C TYR A 328 -52.73 10.18 5.15
N GLY A 329 -51.89 10.40 4.14
CA GLY A 329 -50.42 10.35 4.26
C GLY A 329 -49.80 11.75 4.31
N LYS A 330 -48.51 11.83 3.98
CA LYS A 330 -47.72 13.07 3.93
C LYS A 330 -46.83 13.14 2.70
N ILE A 331 -46.47 14.33 2.26
CA ILE A 331 -45.43 14.58 1.25
C ILE A 331 -44.14 14.96 1.96
N TRP A 332 -43.06 14.23 1.66
CA TRP A 332 -41.69 14.64 1.94
C TRP A 332 -41.14 15.39 0.73
N ARG A 333 -40.63 16.61 0.92
CA ARG A 333 -40.19 17.52 -0.16
C ARG A 333 -38.67 17.50 -0.38
N GLY A 334 -38.01 16.43 0.04
CA GLY A 334 -36.56 16.27 -0.04
C GLY A 334 -35.78 16.85 1.14
N PRO A 335 -34.47 16.54 1.23
CA PRO A 335 -33.68 16.73 2.45
C PRO A 335 -33.42 18.19 2.81
N SER A 336 -33.48 19.11 1.85
CA SER A 336 -33.29 20.54 2.07
C SER A 336 -34.49 21.26 2.68
N VAL A 337 -35.67 20.63 2.69
CA VAL A 337 -36.93 21.24 3.16
C VAL A 337 -37.47 20.53 4.40
N ASP A 338 -37.51 19.20 4.38
CA ASP A 338 -38.11 18.38 5.45
C ASP A 338 -37.07 17.56 6.23
N GLY A 339 -35.78 17.75 5.96
CA GLY A 339 -34.67 17.03 6.60
C GLY A 339 -34.46 15.60 6.06
N PRO A 340 -33.48 14.86 6.61
CA PRO A 340 -33.18 13.48 6.22
C PRO A 340 -34.43 12.59 6.19
N LEU A 341 -34.52 11.68 5.22
CA LEU A 341 -35.69 10.84 5.04
C LEU A 341 -35.93 9.95 6.26
N SER A 342 -34.87 9.36 6.83
CA SER A 342 -34.92 8.55 8.06
C SER A 342 -35.53 9.34 9.22
N ALA A 343 -35.05 10.56 9.48
CA ALA A 343 -35.59 11.45 10.49
C ALA A 343 -37.07 11.80 10.22
N PHE A 344 -37.46 11.99 8.96
CA PHE A 344 -38.84 12.28 8.58
C PHE A 344 -39.79 11.08 8.80
N ILE A 345 -39.43 9.86 8.36
CA ILE A 345 -40.33 8.69 8.43
C ILE A 345 -40.23 7.90 9.73
N PHE A 346 -39.07 7.88 10.40
CA PHE A 346 -38.83 7.15 11.65
C PHE A 346 -38.79 8.05 12.90
N GLY A 347 -38.62 9.37 12.72
CA GLY A 347 -38.50 10.34 13.81
C GLY A 347 -37.06 10.61 14.28
N SER A 348 -36.09 9.80 13.84
CA SER A 348 -34.65 10.01 14.05
C SER A 348 -33.81 9.23 13.03
N THR A 349 -32.59 9.71 12.80
CA THR A 349 -31.53 9.01 12.04
C THR A 349 -30.69 8.18 13.01
N SER A 350 -30.49 6.90 12.71
CA SER A 350 -29.62 5.97 13.45
C SER A 350 -28.19 5.96 12.91
N ALA A 351 -27.29 5.26 13.62
CA ALA A 351 -25.95 4.96 13.12
C ALA A 351 -26.02 4.16 11.81
N PHE A 352 -26.92 3.16 11.70
CA PHE A 352 -27.09 2.37 10.49
C PHE A 352 -27.73 3.17 9.34
N ASP A 353 -28.69 4.06 9.60
CA ASP A 353 -29.23 4.99 8.59
C ASP A 353 -28.10 5.82 7.93
N THR A 354 -27.10 6.20 8.73
CA THR A 354 -25.92 6.97 8.29
C THR A 354 -24.91 6.08 7.57
N ALA A 355 -24.50 4.97 8.19
CA ALA A 355 -23.45 4.06 7.69
C ALA A 355 -23.85 3.34 6.40
N SER A 356 -25.14 3.03 6.24
CA SER A 356 -25.67 2.45 5.00
C SER A 356 -25.87 3.46 3.86
N GLY A 357 -25.71 4.76 4.15
CA GLY A 357 -25.97 5.83 3.20
C GLY A 357 -27.45 5.97 2.81
N PHE A 358 -28.39 5.46 3.61
CA PHE A 358 -29.83 5.51 3.29
C PHE A 358 -30.27 6.95 2.94
N ASP A 359 -29.97 7.93 3.81
CA ASP A 359 -30.37 9.32 3.60
C ASP A 359 -29.66 10.05 2.44
N THR A 360 -28.53 9.52 1.93
CA THR A 360 -27.83 10.13 0.79
C THR A 360 -28.36 9.63 -0.56
N GLN A 361 -29.03 8.47 -0.56
CA GLN A 361 -29.60 7.86 -1.77
C GLN A 361 -30.96 8.43 -2.17
N PHE A 362 -31.71 9.05 -1.24
CA PHE A 362 -33.00 9.69 -1.53
C PHE A 362 -32.85 11.22 -1.57
N ASN A 363 -33.13 11.80 -2.74
CA ASN A 363 -33.05 13.26 -2.96
C ASN A 363 -34.27 13.86 -3.69
N THR A 364 -35.22 13.02 -4.13
CA THR A 364 -36.48 13.42 -4.78
C THR A 364 -37.66 13.37 -3.81
N SER A 365 -38.67 14.19 -4.04
CA SER A 365 -39.89 14.21 -3.22
C SER A 365 -40.72 12.93 -3.37
N GLY A 366 -41.57 12.64 -2.38
CA GLY A 366 -42.38 11.42 -2.34
C GLY A 366 -43.54 11.49 -1.34
N ALA A 367 -44.61 10.73 -1.63
CA ALA A 367 -45.77 10.58 -0.77
C ALA A 367 -45.62 9.36 0.14
N GLY A 368 -45.66 9.55 1.46
CA GLY A 368 -45.51 8.51 2.47
C GLY A 368 -46.78 8.22 3.26
N PHE A 369 -47.14 6.95 3.39
CA PHE A 369 -48.19 6.46 4.29
C PHE A 369 -47.57 5.61 5.39
N LYS A 370 -47.96 5.86 6.65
CA LYS A 370 -47.43 5.14 7.81
C LYS A 370 -48.51 4.30 8.48
N PHE A 371 -48.20 3.06 8.84
CA PHE A 371 -49.10 2.07 9.43
C PHE A 371 -48.47 1.49 10.71
N ASN A 372 -49.28 0.87 11.58
CA ASN A 372 -48.72 0.00 12.63
C ASN A 372 -48.01 -1.22 12.00
N SER A 373 -48.75 -2.01 11.23
CA SER A 373 -48.28 -3.20 10.52
C SER A 373 -48.95 -3.27 9.15
N LEU A 374 -48.30 -3.85 8.14
CA LEU A 374 -48.78 -3.85 6.75
C LEU A 374 -48.74 -5.25 6.13
N VAL A 375 -49.78 -5.63 5.39
CA VAL A 375 -49.82 -6.85 4.57
C VAL A 375 -50.15 -6.51 3.11
N LEU A 376 -49.35 -7.04 2.17
CA LEU A 376 -49.55 -6.92 0.74
C LEU A 376 -50.23 -8.18 0.17
N THR A 377 -51.45 -8.06 -0.36
CA THR A 377 -52.21 -9.21 -0.90
C THR A 377 -52.73 -9.02 -2.32
N GLY A 378 -52.51 -7.87 -2.94
CA GLY A 378 -52.87 -7.60 -4.34
C GLY A 378 -52.48 -6.19 -4.80
N ASN A 379 -52.46 -5.98 -6.11
CA ASN A 379 -51.96 -4.76 -6.74
C ASN A 379 -52.97 -3.59 -6.65
N PRO A 380 -52.68 -2.49 -5.94
CA PRO A 380 -53.61 -1.37 -5.80
C PRO A 380 -53.70 -0.51 -7.06
N THR A 381 -54.77 0.28 -7.17
CA THR A 381 -54.87 1.36 -8.16
C THR A 381 -54.18 2.61 -7.61
N VAL A 382 -53.25 3.20 -8.37
CA VAL A 382 -52.52 4.41 -7.95
C VAL A 382 -52.84 5.60 -8.87
N SER A 383 -52.98 6.79 -8.29
CA SER A 383 -53.15 8.06 -8.99
C SER A 383 -52.08 9.05 -8.55
N THR A 384 -51.30 9.54 -9.52
CA THR A 384 -50.30 10.61 -9.32
C THR A 384 -50.80 12.00 -9.72
N ALA A 385 -52.09 12.14 -10.02
CA ALA A 385 -52.69 13.40 -10.44
C ALA A 385 -52.63 14.45 -9.32
N GLY A 386 -51.78 15.48 -9.49
CA GLY A 386 -51.58 16.55 -8.50
C GLY A 386 -50.72 16.17 -7.28
N GLY A 387 -50.16 14.96 -7.29
CA GLY A 387 -49.32 14.40 -6.22
C GLY A 387 -47.90 14.07 -6.67
N GLU A 388 -47.19 13.32 -5.83
CA GLU A 388 -45.82 12.88 -6.07
C GLU A 388 -45.73 11.65 -7.00
N VAL A 389 -44.58 11.46 -7.66
CA VAL A 389 -44.31 10.28 -8.50
C VAL A 389 -43.62 9.12 -7.74
N ASN A 390 -43.24 9.35 -6.47
CA ASN A 390 -42.63 8.33 -5.61
C ASN A 390 -43.56 8.02 -4.43
N LEU A 391 -43.65 6.75 -4.05
CA LEU A 391 -44.51 6.25 -2.98
C LEU A 391 -43.71 5.53 -1.89
N GLY A 392 -43.90 5.94 -0.64
CA GLY A 392 -43.41 5.25 0.54
C GLY A 392 -44.55 4.58 1.31
N LEU A 393 -44.39 3.29 1.62
CA LEU A 393 -45.26 2.55 2.54
C LEU A 393 -44.43 2.14 3.75
N ILE A 394 -44.74 2.73 4.90
CA ILE A 394 -43.94 2.61 6.12
C ILE A 394 -44.75 1.89 7.20
N ALA A 395 -44.27 0.77 7.73
CA ALA A 395 -44.83 0.13 8.93
C ALA A 395 -44.02 0.52 10.18
N ILE A 396 -44.62 0.46 11.36
CA ILE A 396 -43.85 0.51 12.63
C ILE A 396 -43.23 -0.85 12.89
N ASN A 397 -44.06 -1.89 12.88
CA ASN A 397 -43.72 -3.26 13.17
C ASN A 397 -43.15 -3.94 11.90
N GLY A 398 -43.93 -4.81 11.24
CA GLY A 398 -43.51 -5.54 10.04
C GLY A 398 -44.33 -5.23 8.80
N ILE A 399 -43.73 -5.56 7.65
CA ILE A 399 -44.42 -5.70 6.36
C ILE A 399 -44.36 -7.18 5.95
N THR A 400 -45.51 -7.79 5.65
CA THR A 400 -45.55 -9.14 5.06
C THR A 400 -46.39 -9.18 3.80
N SER A 401 -46.36 -10.31 3.09
CA SER A 401 -47.28 -10.61 1.99
C SER A 401 -48.31 -11.68 2.39
N GLY A 402 -49.28 -11.96 1.50
CA GLY A 402 -50.20 -13.08 1.63
C GLY A 402 -51.13 -13.24 0.43
N ALA A 403 -51.92 -14.31 0.43
CA ALA A 403 -52.90 -14.59 -0.61
C ALA A 403 -54.00 -13.51 -0.68
N PRO A 404 -54.57 -13.18 -1.87
CA PRO A 404 -54.38 -13.87 -3.16
C PRO A 404 -53.02 -13.68 -3.83
N GLY A 405 -52.31 -12.59 -3.53
CA GLY A 405 -50.99 -12.29 -4.08
C GLY A 405 -51.02 -11.76 -5.51
N GLY A 406 -49.99 -12.11 -6.29
CA GLY A 406 -49.81 -11.75 -7.70
C GLY A 406 -48.82 -10.60 -7.94
N VAL A 407 -48.74 -10.16 -9.20
CA VAL A 407 -47.79 -9.13 -9.64
C VAL A 407 -48.23 -7.75 -9.16
N LEU A 408 -47.40 -7.11 -8.34
CA LEU A 408 -47.57 -5.76 -7.83
C LEU A 408 -46.83 -4.78 -8.75
N THR A 409 -47.55 -3.82 -9.32
CA THR A 409 -47.01 -2.84 -10.27
C THR A 409 -47.22 -1.39 -9.84
N PHE A 410 -48.20 -1.12 -8.96
CA PHE A 410 -48.51 0.22 -8.46
C PHE A 410 -48.58 1.29 -9.59
N ALA A 411 -49.13 0.89 -10.75
CA ALA A 411 -48.93 1.58 -12.01
C ALA A 411 -49.20 3.09 -11.94
N GLY A 412 -48.20 3.89 -12.37
CA GLY A 412 -48.25 5.35 -12.36
C GLY A 412 -47.18 6.02 -11.49
N ILE A 413 -46.50 5.28 -10.61
CA ILE A 413 -45.33 5.74 -9.86
C ILE A 413 -44.01 5.34 -10.54
N GLY A 414 -42.94 6.08 -10.25
CA GLY A 414 -41.57 5.75 -10.66
C GLY A 414 -40.84 4.93 -9.59
N GLY A 415 -40.75 5.48 -8.38
CA GLY A 415 -40.07 4.86 -7.24
C GLY A 415 -41.01 4.33 -6.15
N LEU A 416 -40.73 3.12 -5.66
CA LEU A 416 -41.37 2.53 -4.47
C LEU A 416 -40.35 2.39 -3.32
N LEU A 417 -40.78 2.74 -2.09
CA LEU A 417 -40.08 2.44 -0.85
C LEU A 417 -41.00 1.65 0.08
N LEU A 418 -40.59 0.43 0.46
CA LEU A 418 -41.19 -0.33 1.55
C LEU A 418 -40.24 -0.26 2.76
N ALA A 419 -40.69 0.29 3.89
CA ALA A 419 -39.85 0.48 5.06
C ALA A 419 -40.55 0.07 6.36
N THR A 420 -39.80 -0.44 7.33
CA THR A 420 -40.25 -0.58 8.73
C THR A 420 -39.50 0.40 9.61
N GLN A 421 -40.06 0.78 10.76
CA GLN A 421 -39.36 1.58 11.76
C GLN A 421 -38.57 0.70 12.75
N ASN A 422 -39.16 -0.44 13.15
CA ASN A 422 -38.60 -1.41 14.08
C ASN A 422 -39.27 -2.79 13.90
N GLY A 423 -39.00 -3.46 12.78
CA GLY A 423 -39.40 -4.85 12.56
C GLY A 423 -39.10 -5.37 11.15
N PRO A 424 -39.38 -6.64 10.85
CA PRO A 424 -38.92 -7.29 9.64
C PRO A 424 -39.79 -6.98 8.41
N ILE A 425 -39.20 -7.13 7.22
CA ILE A 425 -39.94 -7.21 5.95
C ILE A 425 -39.81 -8.65 5.47
N ILE A 426 -40.92 -9.38 5.34
CA ILE A 426 -40.94 -10.80 4.96
C ILE A 426 -41.94 -10.99 3.82
N LEU A 427 -41.43 -11.05 2.59
CA LEU A 427 -42.24 -11.16 1.37
C LEU A 427 -42.04 -12.54 0.73
N GLY A 428 -43.12 -13.30 0.68
CA GLY A 428 -43.18 -14.65 0.14
C GLY A 428 -43.33 -14.71 -1.39
N PRO A 429 -43.18 -15.91 -1.98
CA PRO A 429 -43.22 -16.12 -3.43
C PRO A 429 -44.63 -15.95 -4.04
N GLU A 430 -45.67 -15.73 -3.23
CA GLU A 430 -47.03 -15.47 -3.72
C GLU A 430 -47.19 -14.07 -4.33
N ILE A 431 -46.22 -13.16 -4.16
CA ILE A 431 -46.17 -11.86 -4.85
C ILE A 431 -44.89 -11.69 -5.67
N SER A 432 -44.92 -10.75 -6.61
CA SER A 432 -43.72 -10.25 -7.29
C SER A 432 -43.85 -8.76 -7.62
N PHE A 433 -42.73 -8.07 -7.84
CA PHE A 433 -42.70 -6.65 -8.18
C PHE A 433 -42.24 -6.45 -9.62
N SER A 434 -42.94 -5.61 -10.40
CA SER A 434 -42.50 -5.25 -11.76
C SER A 434 -43.03 -3.89 -12.22
N GLY A 435 -42.37 -3.29 -13.21
CA GLY A 435 -42.79 -2.02 -13.82
C GLY A 435 -42.29 -0.76 -13.11
N PHE A 436 -41.37 -0.88 -12.16
CA PHE A 436 -40.77 0.24 -11.44
C PHE A 436 -39.56 0.83 -12.18
N HIS A 437 -39.28 2.11 -11.93
CA HIS A 437 -37.95 2.68 -12.19
C HIS A 437 -36.99 2.23 -11.10
N ASP A 438 -37.35 2.51 -9.84
CA ASP A 438 -36.59 2.12 -8.65
C ASP A 438 -37.48 1.43 -7.62
N ILE A 439 -36.95 0.43 -6.93
CA ILE A 439 -37.60 -0.18 -5.77
C ILE A 439 -36.60 -0.33 -4.61
N ASN A 440 -37.07 0.04 -3.42
CA ASN A 440 -36.23 0.17 -2.24
C ASN A 440 -36.92 -0.52 -1.06
N PHE A 441 -36.18 -1.35 -0.33
CA PHE A 441 -36.69 -2.08 0.83
C PHE A 441 -35.81 -1.75 2.04
N TYR A 442 -36.42 -1.45 3.19
CA TYR A 442 -35.68 -1.20 4.43
C TYR A 442 -36.34 -1.86 5.65
N ALA A 443 -35.78 -2.99 6.08
CA ALA A 443 -36.09 -3.60 7.37
C ALA A 443 -35.23 -2.96 8.48
N ARG A 444 -35.77 -1.94 9.16
CA ARG A 444 -35.08 -1.20 10.22
C ARG A 444 -35.33 -1.78 11.60
N GLY A 445 -34.39 -1.61 12.51
CA GLY A 445 -34.32 -2.17 13.86
C GLY A 445 -33.29 -3.29 13.98
N ALA A 446 -32.51 -3.32 15.06
CA ALA A 446 -31.37 -4.22 15.25
C ALA A 446 -31.66 -5.75 15.16
N ASN A 447 -32.93 -6.17 15.24
CA ASN A 447 -33.34 -7.57 15.06
C ASN A 447 -34.06 -7.82 13.72
N SER A 448 -34.24 -6.79 12.88
CA SER A 448 -35.10 -6.79 11.71
C SER A 448 -34.40 -7.36 10.49
N ILE A 449 -34.93 -8.48 10.01
CA ILE A 449 -34.46 -9.16 8.79
C ILE A 449 -35.29 -8.68 7.60
N LEU A 450 -34.62 -8.42 6.49
CA LEU A 450 -35.23 -8.27 5.16
C LEU A 450 -35.19 -9.64 4.47
N SER A 451 -36.34 -10.29 4.30
CA SER A 451 -36.47 -11.61 3.67
C SER A 451 -37.36 -11.52 2.43
N LEU A 452 -36.81 -11.85 1.27
CA LEU A 452 -37.41 -11.63 -0.05
C LEU A 452 -37.37 -12.93 -0.88
N ALA A 453 -38.44 -13.72 -0.77
CA ALA A 453 -38.71 -14.89 -1.62
C ALA A 453 -39.57 -14.54 -2.85
N CYS A 454 -40.05 -13.30 -2.95
CA CYS A 454 -40.72 -12.74 -4.11
C CYS A 454 -39.73 -12.38 -5.23
N ASP A 455 -40.13 -12.55 -6.50
CA ASP A 455 -39.37 -11.99 -7.64
C ASP A 455 -39.47 -10.45 -7.66
N ILE A 456 -38.36 -9.77 -7.99
CA ILE A 456 -38.24 -8.32 -7.97
C ILE A 456 -37.64 -7.81 -9.28
N SER A 457 -38.39 -6.98 -10.00
CA SER A 457 -37.95 -6.30 -11.22
C SER A 457 -38.14 -4.78 -11.13
N ALA A 458 -37.05 -4.05 -11.38
CA ALA A 458 -37.02 -2.62 -11.62
C ALA A 458 -36.19 -2.33 -12.90
N SER A 459 -36.28 -1.13 -13.46
CA SER A 459 -35.56 -0.76 -14.69
C SER A 459 -34.25 0.00 -14.46
N ASN A 460 -34.03 0.55 -13.26
CA ASN A 460 -32.80 1.24 -12.86
C ASN A 460 -32.22 0.64 -11.57
N ASP A 461 -32.78 0.91 -10.40
CA ASP A 461 -32.21 0.47 -9.11
C ASP A 461 -33.10 -0.48 -8.30
N ILE A 462 -32.46 -1.50 -7.71
CA ILE A 462 -32.97 -2.23 -6.53
C ILE A 462 -32.03 -1.92 -5.36
N ARG A 463 -32.56 -1.30 -4.29
CA ARG A 463 -31.81 -1.06 -3.04
C ARG A 463 -32.41 -1.85 -1.88
N LEU A 464 -31.58 -2.62 -1.19
CA LEU A 464 -31.94 -3.48 -0.07
C LEU A 464 -31.22 -3.01 1.20
N TYR A 465 -31.95 -2.73 2.27
CA TYR A 465 -31.42 -2.35 3.57
C TYR A 465 -31.98 -3.27 4.66
N GLY A 466 -31.11 -3.89 5.45
CA GLY A 466 -31.50 -4.74 6.59
C GLY A 466 -30.62 -4.47 7.79
N GLU A 467 -31.13 -3.80 8.82
CA GLU A 467 -30.33 -3.40 9.98
C GLU A 467 -29.81 -4.62 10.77
N ASN A 468 -30.47 -5.78 10.68
CA ASN A 468 -29.89 -7.07 11.06
C ASN A 468 -29.26 -7.78 9.84
N ALA A 469 -30.11 -8.32 8.95
CA ALA A 469 -29.67 -9.18 7.85
C ALA A 469 -30.57 -9.07 6.61
N ILE A 470 -30.02 -9.44 5.45
CA ILE A 470 -30.71 -9.55 4.17
C ILE A 470 -30.67 -11.02 3.70
N LEU A 471 -31.82 -11.55 3.34
CA LEU A 471 -32.00 -12.86 2.69
C LEU A 471 -32.86 -12.68 1.44
N VAL A 472 -32.33 -13.08 0.28
CA VAL A 472 -33.04 -13.06 -1.00
C VAL A 472 -32.97 -14.46 -1.62
N THR A 473 -34.14 -15.01 -1.98
CA THR A 473 -34.25 -16.26 -2.75
C THR A 473 -35.09 -16.09 -4.02
N GLY A 474 -35.92 -15.05 -4.13
CA GLY A 474 -36.60 -14.67 -5.37
C GLY A 474 -35.64 -14.07 -6.40
N ASN A 475 -36.02 -14.11 -7.68
CA ASN A 475 -35.19 -13.62 -8.78
C ASN A 475 -35.09 -12.09 -8.78
N VAL A 476 -33.94 -11.58 -9.21
CA VAL A 476 -33.64 -10.13 -9.20
C VAL A 476 -33.34 -9.66 -10.62
N THR A 477 -34.05 -8.63 -11.09
CA THR A 477 -33.82 -8.01 -12.40
C THR A 477 -33.77 -6.48 -12.28
N THR A 478 -32.67 -5.86 -12.67
CA THR A 478 -32.40 -4.42 -12.48
C THR A 478 -31.28 -3.93 -13.41
N GLN A 479 -30.99 -2.62 -13.45
CA GLN A 479 -29.69 -2.17 -13.97
C GLN A 479 -28.63 -2.29 -12.87
N ARG A 480 -28.95 -1.88 -11.64
CA ARG A 480 -28.05 -1.95 -10.49
C ARG A 480 -28.72 -2.57 -9.26
N LEU A 481 -28.01 -3.47 -8.61
CA LEU A 481 -28.37 -4.06 -7.32
C LEU A 481 -27.46 -3.48 -6.23
N ALA A 482 -28.04 -2.91 -5.18
CA ALA A 482 -27.32 -2.50 -3.98
C ALA A 482 -27.94 -3.14 -2.75
N ALA A 483 -27.14 -3.79 -1.90
CA ALA A 483 -27.60 -4.40 -0.66
C ALA A 483 -26.66 -4.04 0.50
N THR A 484 -27.23 -3.51 1.58
CA THR A 484 -26.47 -3.11 2.76
C THR A 484 -27.10 -3.70 4.02
N ALA A 485 -26.34 -4.48 4.78
CA ALA A 485 -26.82 -5.11 6.00
C ALA A 485 -25.95 -4.82 7.23
N GLY A 486 -26.54 -4.86 8.42
CA GLY A 486 -25.80 -4.67 9.68
C GLY A 486 -24.97 -5.87 10.10
N THR A 487 -25.30 -7.09 9.66
CA THR A 487 -24.53 -8.31 9.98
C THR A 487 -24.31 -9.25 8.80
N ASN A 488 -25.34 -9.58 8.02
CA ASN A 488 -25.27 -10.67 7.04
C ASN A 488 -26.08 -10.36 5.77
N ILE A 489 -25.53 -10.72 4.60
CA ILE A 489 -26.21 -10.66 3.30
C ILE A 489 -26.15 -12.05 2.67
N SER A 490 -27.28 -12.64 2.34
CA SER A 490 -27.39 -13.85 1.54
C SER A 490 -28.32 -13.62 0.35
N ILE A 491 -27.81 -13.79 -0.87
CA ILE A 491 -28.58 -13.72 -2.10
C ILE A 491 -28.39 -15.05 -2.84
N GLY A 492 -29.49 -15.76 -3.08
CA GLY A 492 -29.51 -17.10 -3.66
C GLY A 492 -29.01 -18.21 -2.74
N GLY A 493 -29.26 -18.09 -1.44
CA GLY A 493 -28.80 -19.06 -0.42
C GLY A 493 -29.28 -20.51 -0.59
N ASP A 494 -30.18 -20.80 -1.54
CA ASP A 494 -30.61 -22.15 -1.94
C ASP A 494 -30.08 -22.59 -3.32
N GLY A 495 -29.26 -21.76 -3.97
CA GLY A 495 -28.72 -21.98 -5.31
C GLY A 495 -29.72 -21.80 -6.46
N SER A 496 -30.92 -21.25 -6.22
CA SER A 496 -31.99 -21.13 -7.23
C SER A 496 -32.18 -19.72 -7.81
N THR A 497 -31.68 -18.68 -7.15
CA THR A 497 -31.86 -17.28 -7.59
C THR A 497 -31.08 -16.95 -8.86
N THR A 498 -31.78 -16.40 -9.85
CA THR A 498 -31.17 -15.74 -11.01
C THR A 498 -31.03 -14.23 -10.73
N ILE A 499 -29.87 -13.67 -11.07
CA ILE A 499 -29.58 -12.24 -10.95
C ILE A 499 -29.28 -11.68 -12.35
N SER A 500 -30.16 -10.82 -12.83
CA SER A 500 -30.00 -10.06 -14.07
C SER A 500 -29.76 -8.60 -13.73
N ALA A 501 -28.50 -8.20 -13.67
CA ALA A 501 -28.08 -6.83 -13.38
C ALA A 501 -26.89 -6.43 -14.27
N SER A 502 -26.66 -5.13 -14.44
CA SER A 502 -25.41 -4.62 -15.01
C SER A 502 -24.34 -4.42 -13.95
N GLU A 503 -24.72 -4.07 -12.72
CA GLU A 503 -23.80 -3.83 -11.59
C GLU A 503 -24.39 -4.34 -10.27
N ALA A 504 -23.55 -4.82 -9.36
CA ALA A 504 -23.96 -5.27 -8.02
C ALA A 504 -22.98 -4.81 -6.93
N SER A 505 -23.51 -4.30 -5.82
CA SER A 505 -22.73 -3.87 -4.65
C SER A 505 -23.36 -4.39 -3.36
N LEU A 506 -22.63 -5.22 -2.62
CA LEU A 506 -23.04 -5.79 -1.33
C LEU A 506 -22.07 -5.29 -0.24
N LEU A 507 -22.61 -4.63 0.79
CA LEU A 507 -21.83 -3.95 1.83
C LEU A 507 -22.30 -4.31 3.25
N ILE A 508 -21.36 -4.64 4.13
CA ILE A 508 -21.57 -4.63 5.58
C ILE A 508 -20.72 -3.50 6.17
N PRO A 509 -21.32 -2.36 6.57
CA PRO A 509 -20.59 -1.21 7.10
C PRO A 509 -20.58 -1.27 8.63
N ASN A 510 -19.43 -1.64 9.19
CA ASN A 510 -19.19 -1.80 10.64
C ASN A 510 -18.04 -0.91 11.14
N SER A 511 -17.68 0.14 10.40
CA SER A 511 -16.55 1.00 10.73
C SER A 511 -16.81 1.92 11.94
N GLY A 512 -15.76 2.45 12.56
CA GLY A 512 -15.89 3.44 13.63
C GLY A 512 -16.30 2.81 14.96
N SER A 513 -17.51 3.12 15.44
CA SER A 513 -18.10 2.49 16.63
C SER A 513 -18.97 1.26 16.32
N GLY A 514 -18.88 0.73 15.10
CA GLY A 514 -19.58 -0.48 14.70
C GLY A 514 -19.17 -1.70 15.53
N ASN A 515 -20.17 -2.49 15.92
CA ASN A 515 -19.98 -3.70 16.72
C ASN A 515 -20.99 -4.78 16.30
N ILE A 516 -20.48 -5.83 15.67
CA ILE A 516 -21.18 -7.08 15.36
C ILE A 516 -20.72 -8.11 16.39
N PRO A 517 -21.56 -8.51 17.37
CA PRO A 517 -21.13 -9.46 18.41
C PRO A 517 -20.88 -10.88 17.91
N GLY A 518 -21.39 -11.23 16.73
CA GLY A 518 -21.25 -12.53 16.09
C GLY A 518 -20.33 -12.48 14.86
N SER A 519 -20.67 -13.25 13.83
CA SER A 519 -19.97 -13.25 12.54
C SER A 519 -20.63 -12.28 11.56
N ALA A 520 -19.84 -11.77 10.61
CA ALA A 520 -20.29 -11.00 9.46
C ALA A 520 -20.09 -11.82 8.18
N ALA A 521 -21.14 -11.99 7.35
CA ALA A 521 -21.05 -12.80 6.14
C ALA A 521 -21.74 -12.17 4.92
N ILE A 522 -21.05 -12.19 3.78
CA ILE A 522 -21.63 -11.91 2.47
C ILE A 522 -21.62 -13.21 1.66
N ALA A 523 -22.78 -13.69 1.25
CA ALA A 523 -22.95 -14.89 0.46
C ALA A 523 -23.74 -14.57 -0.81
N LEU A 524 -23.05 -14.56 -1.96
CA LEU A 524 -23.64 -14.33 -3.29
C LEU A 524 -23.57 -15.63 -4.10
N LEU A 525 -24.68 -16.36 -4.16
CA LEU A 525 -24.80 -17.66 -4.80
C LEU A 525 -25.78 -17.55 -5.98
N SER A 526 -25.28 -17.52 -7.21
CA SER A 526 -26.13 -17.45 -8.41
C SER A 526 -26.39 -18.84 -9.00
N ALA A 527 -27.64 -19.13 -9.38
CA ALA A 527 -28.06 -20.38 -10.00
C ALA A 527 -27.44 -20.66 -11.40
N GLY A 528 -26.79 -19.66 -11.98
CA GLY A 528 -26.16 -19.74 -13.30
C GLY A 528 -25.06 -18.70 -13.44
N ASN A 529 -24.88 -18.18 -14.66
CA ASN A 529 -23.90 -17.14 -14.94
C ASN A 529 -24.31 -15.80 -14.31
N LEU A 530 -23.34 -15.03 -13.84
CA LEU A 530 -23.50 -13.67 -13.33
C LEU A 530 -22.80 -12.71 -14.29
N ALA A 531 -23.57 -11.85 -14.99
CA ALA A 531 -23.08 -11.02 -16.09
C ALA A 531 -23.20 -9.52 -15.80
N LEU A 532 -22.32 -9.01 -14.94
CA LEU A 532 -22.29 -7.65 -14.39
C LEU A 532 -21.37 -6.73 -15.23
N ASN A 533 -21.72 -6.54 -16.50
CA ASN A 533 -20.87 -5.85 -17.49
C ASN A 533 -20.89 -4.30 -17.40
N GLY A 534 -21.50 -3.71 -16.37
CA GLY A 534 -21.41 -2.28 -16.09
C GLY A 534 -20.05 -1.88 -15.52
N SER A 535 -19.69 -0.60 -15.63
CA SER A 535 -18.34 -0.09 -15.29
C SER A 535 -17.91 -0.32 -13.84
N ASN A 536 -18.84 -0.42 -12.89
CA ASN A 536 -18.55 -0.74 -11.48
C ASN A 536 -18.63 -2.24 -11.16
N GLY A 537 -19.05 -3.06 -12.14
CA GLY A 537 -19.09 -4.52 -12.08
C GLY A 537 -19.67 -5.10 -10.79
N LEU A 538 -18.84 -5.86 -10.07
CA LEU A 538 -19.17 -6.51 -8.80
C LEU A 538 -18.31 -5.99 -7.66
N SER A 539 -18.94 -5.47 -6.60
CA SER A 539 -18.27 -5.15 -5.34
C SER A 539 -18.90 -5.91 -4.17
N LEU A 540 -18.09 -6.69 -3.45
CA LEU A 540 -18.44 -7.36 -2.20
C LEU A 540 -17.52 -6.81 -1.10
N THR A 541 -18.06 -6.21 -0.05
CA THR A 541 -17.22 -5.55 0.97
C THR A 541 -17.75 -5.69 2.39
N ILE A 542 -16.92 -6.22 3.28
CA ILE A 542 -17.08 -6.09 4.73
C ILE A 542 -16.13 -4.97 5.18
N ASP A 543 -16.69 -3.83 5.57
CA ASP A 543 -15.92 -2.68 6.07
C ASP A 543 -15.97 -2.64 7.59
N ASN A 544 -14.89 -3.11 8.22
CA ASN A 544 -14.68 -3.15 9.66
C ASN A 544 -13.60 -2.14 10.10
N THR A 545 -13.42 -1.06 9.36
CA THR A 545 -12.28 -0.13 9.58
C THR A 545 -12.45 0.81 10.77
N ASN A 546 -11.40 1.57 11.09
CA ASN A 546 -11.49 2.75 11.97
C ASN A 546 -11.99 2.45 13.39
N GLY A 547 -11.69 1.26 13.93
CA GLY A 547 -12.13 0.79 15.25
C GLY A 547 -13.32 -0.19 15.26
N GLY A 548 -13.80 -0.61 14.08
CA GLY A 548 -14.89 -1.58 13.97
C GLY A 548 -14.59 -2.93 14.66
N HIS A 549 -15.62 -3.58 15.19
CA HIS A 549 -15.51 -4.85 15.90
C HIS A 549 -16.46 -5.93 15.37
N ILE A 550 -15.91 -7.09 14.99
CA ILE A 550 -16.62 -8.33 14.67
C ILE A 550 -16.18 -9.39 15.69
N GLY A 551 -17.11 -9.91 16.49
CA GLY A 551 -16.80 -10.79 17.61
C GLY A 551 -16.39 -12.22 17.24
N GLN A 552 -16.71 -12.67 16.03
CA GLN A 552 -16.34 -13.99 15.49
C GLN A 552 -15.69 -13.82 14.11
N ASP A 553 -16.20 -14.48 13.07
CA ASP A 553 -15.60 -14.53 11.74
C ASP A 553 -16.11 -13.42 10.81
N ALA A 554 -15.28 -12.97 9.88
CA ALA A 554 -15.69 -12.18 8.72
C ALA A 554 -15.53 -13.04 7.45
N SER A 555 -16.58 -13.17 6.64
CA SER A 555 -16.57 -14.10 5.50
C SER A 555 -17.23 -13.55 4.24
N ILE A 556 -16.61 -13.76 3.09
CA ILE A 556 -17.21 -13.49 1.77
C ILE A 556 -17.17 -14.77 0.94
N PHE A 557 -18.35 -15.24 0.54
CA PHE A 557 -18.56 -16.39 -0.33
C PHE A 557 -19.21 -15.93 -1.64
N LEU A 558 -18.50 -16.13 -2.75
CA LEU A 558 -18.99 -15.87 -4.10
C LEU A 558 -19.03 -17.20 -4.86
N THR A 559 -20.21 -17.63 -5.30
CA THR A 559 -20.39 -18.84 -6.10
C THR A 559 -21.30 -18.60 -7.30
N THR A 560 -20.83 -18.92 -8.50
CA THR A 560 -21.59 -18.78 -9.75
C THR A 560 -21.01 -19.71 -10.81
N ALA A 561 -21.79 -20.05 -11.84
CA ALA A 561 -21.32 -20.89 -12.94
C ALA A 561 -20.21 -20.21 -13.75
N ASN A 562 -20.40 -18.93 -14.11
CA ASN A 562 -19.40 -18.08 -14.78
C ASN A 562 -19.62 -16.65 -14.32
N LEU A 563 -18.57 -15.85 -14.18
CA LEU A 563 -18.66 -14.43 -13.85
C LEU A 563 -18.07 -13.60 -15.00
N ASP A 564 -18.92 -12.82 -15.68
CA ASP A 564 -18.51 -11.72 -16.55
C ASP A 564 -18.73 -10.40 -15.80
N ALA A 565 -17.70 -9.59 -15.59
CA ALA A 565 -17.79 -8.32 -14.85
C ALA A 565 -17.06 -7.17 -15.53
N GLY A 566 -17.56 -5.94 -15.41
CA GLY A 566 -16.81 -4.75 -15.85
C GLY A 566 -15.58 -4.48 -14.99
N SER A 567 -15.69 -4.70 -13.69
CA SER A 567 -14.61 -4.68 -12.69
C SER A 567 -14.97 -5.61 -11.52
N LEU A 568 -13.99 -6.02 -10.71
CA LEU A 568 -14.21 -6.88 -9.55
C LEU A 568 -13.50 -6.33 -8.31
N ASN A 569 -14.24 -6.18 -7.21
CA ASN A 569 -13.70 -5.84 -5.89
C ASN A 569 -14.29 -6.78 -4.84
N VAL A 570 -13.46 -7.60 -4.19
CA VAL A 570 -13.88 -8.51 -3.11
C VAL A 570 -12.97 -8.29 -1.92
N LEU A 571 -13.49 -7.65 -0.88
CA LEU A 571 -12.65 -7.07 0.17
C LEU A 571 -13.21 -7.27 1.59
N ILE A 572 -12.40 -7.86 2.48
CA ILE A 572 -12.56 -7.68 3.93
C ILE A 572 -11.60 -6.58 4.37
N ASN A 573 -12.15 -5.40 4.64
CA ASN A 573 -11.41 -4.21 5.02
C ASN A 573 -11.43 -4.05 6.55
N ASN A 574 -10.35 -4.45 7.22
CA ASN A 574 -10.21 -4.45 8.68
C ASN A 574 -9.12 -3.47 9.15
N ARG A 575 -8.84 -2.44 8.34
CA ARG A 575 -7.79 -1.44 8.55
C ARG A 575 -8.06 -0.50 9.73
N ASP A 576 -7.04 0.27 10.11
CA ASP A 576 -7.17 1.41 11.03
C ASP A 576 -7.82 1.05 12.39
N GLY A 577 -7.30 0.02 13.05
CA GLY A 577 -7.78 -0.44 14.35
C GLY A 577 -9.04 -1.32 14.32
N GLY A 578 -9.44 -1.82 13.13
CA GLY A 578 -10.46 -2.85 13.01
C GLY A 578 -10.11 -4.14 13.77
N SER A 579 -11.12 -4.88 14.21
CA SER A 579 -10.96 -6.12 14.98
C SER A 579 -11.93 -7.21 14.56
N ILE A 580 -11.39 -8.40 14.28
CA ILE A 580 -12.11 -9.65 13.97
C ILE A 580 -11.67 -10.70 14.99
N GLY A 581 -12.58 -11.19 15.81
CA GLY A 581 -12.27 -12.05 16.96
C GLY A 581 -11.81 -13.47 16.59
N SER A 582 -12.13 -13.94 15.39
CA SER A 582 -11.78 -15.25 14.85
C SER A 582 -11.12 -15.08 13.47
N SER A 583 -11.60 -15.76 12.42
CA SER A 583 -10.97 -15.79 11.09
C SER A 583 -11.58 -14.77 10.13
N ALA A 584 -10.77 -14.32 9.17
CA ALA A 584 -11.20 -13.58 7.98
C ALA A 584 -11.06 -14.49 6.74
N GLN A 585 -12.13 -14.68 5.97
CA GLN A 585 -12.12 -15.58 4.81
C GLN A 585 -12.76 -14.95 3.57
N VAL A 586 -12.06 -15.02 2.44
CA VAL A 586 -12.63 -14.77 1.12
C VAL A 586 -12.55 -16.06 0.32
N LEU A 587 -13.69 -16.55 -0.17
CA LEU A 587 -13.78 -17.69 -1.09
C LEU A 587 -14.56 -17.28 -2.35
N CYS A 588 -13.83 -17.10 -3.44
CA CYS A 588 -14.40 -16.92 -4.77
C CYS A 588 -14.34 -18.25 -5.52
N SER A 589 -15.48 -18.93 -5.65
CA SER A 589 -15.60 -20.24 -6.30
C SER A 589 -16.45 -20.11 -7.57
N ILE A 590 -15.78 -19.85 -8.69
CA ILE A 590 -16.39 -19.77 -10.01
C ILE A 590 -16.28 -21.18 -10.63
N LEU A 591 -17.40 -21.79 -11.02
CA LEU A 591 -17.37 -23.18 -11.50
C LEU A 591 -16.85 -23.32 -12.95
N GLY A 592 -16.73 -22.19 -13.65
CA GLY A 592 -16.28 -22.04 -15.02
C GLY A 592 -15.36 -20.82 -15.13
N THR A 593 -15.63 -19.92 -16.07
CA THR A 593 -14.75 -18.78 -16.36
C THR A 593 -15.02 -17.58 -15.46
N LEU A 594 -13.95 -16.99 -14.91
CA LEU A 594 -13.92 -15.64 -14.36
C LEU A 594 -13.37 -14.68 -15.43
N ASN A 595 -14.17 -13.74 -15.88
CA ASN A 595 -13.84 -12.76 -16.92
C ASN A 595 -14.13 -11.35 -16.40
N VAL A 596 -13.10 -10.51 -16.32
CA VAL A 596 -13.21 -9.13 -15.83
C VAL A 596 -12.66 -8.18 -16.90
N GLN A 597 -13.43 -7.18 -17.32
CA GLN A 597 -13.04 -6.30 -18.44
C GLN A 597 -11.97 -5.26 -18.03
N GLY A 598 -12.09 -4.71 -16.83
CA GLY A 598 -11.12 -3.83 -16.19
C GLY A 598 -10.33 -4.55 -15.10
N ASP A 599 -10.08 -3.86 -13.99
CA ASP A 599 -9.27 -4.36 -12.87
C ASP A 599 -10.06 -5.31 -11.95
N ALA A 600 -9.33 -6.23 -11.31
CA ALA A 600 -9.85 -7.18 -10.33
C ALA A 600 -8.99 -7.16 -9.06
N ALA A 601 -9.58 -6.78 -7.92
CA ALA A 601 -8.94 -6.77 -6.62
C ALA A 601 -9.65 -7.73 -5.65
N ILE A 602 -8.92 -8.68 -5.06
CA ILE A 602 -9.46 -9.71 -4.17
C ILE A 602 -8.55 -9.84 -2.94
N GLY A 603 -9.02 -9.46 -1.74
CA GLY A 603 -8.14 -9.49 -0.58
C GLY A 603 -8.72 -9.24 0.80
N ILE A 604 -7.84 -9.37 1.79
CA ILE A 604 -8.07 -9.10 3.21
C ILE A 604 -6.99 -8.13 3.71
N SER A 605 -7.37 -7.09 4.46
CA SER A 605 -6.42 -6.09 4.92
C SER A 605 -6.66 -5.60 6.34
N ASN A 606 -5.68 -5.87 7.20
CA ASN A 606 -5.52 -5.38 8.57
C ASN A 606 -4.55 -4.17 8.63
N ARG A 607 -4.34 -3.50 7.50
CA ARG A 607 -3.31 -2.47 7.33
C ARG A 607 -3.53 -1.22 8.18
N ASN A 608 -2.45 -0.60 8.65
CA ASN A 608 -2.45 0.69 9.33
C ASN A 608 -2.29 1.85 8.32
N ASP A 609 -3.38 2.52 7.92
CA ASP A 609 -3.28 3.70 7.05
C ASP A 609 -3.17 5.02 7.85
N GLY A 610 -3.44 4.98 9.16
CA GLY A 610 -3.12 6.03 10.13
C GLY A 610 -3.86 5.93 11.47
N GLY A 611 -4.91 5.10 11.55
CA GLY A 611 -5.70 4.84 12.76
C GLY A 611 -5.15 3.75 13.68
N GLY A 612 -4.11 3.02 13.24
CA GLY A 612 -3.54 1.86 13.94
C GLY A 612 -3.71 0.56 13.13
N GLY A 613 -3.02 -0.50 13.55
CA GLY A 613 -3.15 -1.81 12.94
C GLY A 613 -4.51 -2.44 13.17
N GLY A 614 -5.07 -3.09 12.15
CA GLY A 614 -6.16 -4.03 12.30
C GLY A 614 -5.72 -5.33 12.96
N THR A 615 -6.68 -6.08 13.50
CA THR A 615 -6.43 -7.38 14.15
C THR A 615 -7.40 -8.46 13.65
N THR A 616 -6.88 -9.63 13.30
CA THR A 616 -7.63 -10.87 13.08
C THR A 616 -7.14 -11.90 14.09
N GLY A 617 -8.06 -12.52 14.84
CA GLY A 617 -7.74 -13.41 15.96
C GLY A 617 -7.06 -14.71 15.55
N THR A 618 -7.41 -15.25 14.39
CA THR A 618 -6.83 -16.49 13.82
C THR A 618 -6.36 -16.27 12.39
N ASP A 619 -6.97 -16.92 11.40
CA ASP A 619 -6.49 -16.96 10.02
C ASP A 619 -7.04 -15.81 9.18
N ALA A 620 -6.25 -15.35 8.20
CA ALA A 620 -6.73 -14.52 7.09
C ALA A 620 -6.43 -15.24 5.77
N ILE A 621 -7.46 -15.80 5.14
CA ILE A 621 -7.31 -16.68 3.97
C ILE A 621 -8.16 -16.16 2.79
N VAL A 622 -7.50 -15.94 1.67
CA VAL A 622 -8.12 -15.64 0.37
C VAL A 622 -7.93 -16.85 -0.53
N THR A 623 -9.02 -17.39 -1.04
CA THR A 623 -9.03 -18.51 -1.99
C THR A 623 -9.86 -18.15 -3.22
N VAL A 624 -9.24 -18.23 -4.40
CA VAL A 624 -9.88 -18.03 -5.70
C VAL A 624 -9.79 -19.33 -6.49
N GLN A 625 -10.93 -19.78 -7.02
CA GLN A 625 -11.08 -21.01 -7.80
C GLN A 625 -11.88 -20.70 -9.06
N ALA A 626 -11.37 -21.15 -10.21
CA ALA A 626 -12.01 -21.00 -11.53
C ALA A 626 -11.50 -22.08 -12.50
N ASP A 627 -12.25 -22.35 -13.58
CA ASP A 627 -11.70 -23.10 -14.71
C ASP A 627 -10.74 -22.23 -15.54
N SER A 628 -10.99 -20.94 -15.67
CA SER A 628 -10.03 -19.99 -16.22
C SER A 628 -10.28 -18.58 -15.67
N ILE A 629 -9.24 -17.78 -15.57
CA ILE A 629 -9.31 -16.37 -15.16
C ILE A 629 -8.74 -15.50 -16.27
N ALA A 630 -9.53 -14.54 -16.76
CA ALA A 630 -9.10 -13.51 -17.69
C ALA A 630 -9.47 -12.13 -17.14
N VAL A 631 -8.49 -11.27 -16.95
CA VAL A 631 -8.66 -9.90 -16.47
C VAL A 631 -8.08 -8.94 -17.51
N GLY A 632 -8.88 -8.01 -18.03
CA GLY A 632 -8.43 -7.04 -19.05
C GLY A 632 -7.55 -5.93 -18.47
N GLY A 633 -7.73 -5.61 -17.19
CA GLY A 633 -6.88 -4.72 -16.40
C GLY A 633 -5.90 -5.47 -15.51
N GLU A 634 -5.58 -4.87 -14.36
CA GLU A 634 -4.69 -5.43 -13.34
C GLU A 634 -5.41 -6.46 -12.47
N LEU A 635 -4.73 -7.56 -12.12
CA LEU A 635 -5.22 -8.55 -11.16
C LEU A 635 -4.40 -8.46 -9.88
N ASP A 636 -5.03 -8.01 -8.80
CA ASP A 636 -4.44 -7.84 -7.48
C ASP A 636 -5.07 -8.82 -6.48
N GLY A 637 -4.24 -9.67 -5.88
CA GLY A 637 -4.59 -10.57 -4.80
C GLY A 637 -3.76 -10.26 -3.56
N PHE A 638 -4.39 -10.05 -2.39
CA PHE A 638 -3.61 -9.68 -1.19
C PHE A 638 -4.15 -10.20 0.15
N VAL A 639 -3.22 -10.51 1.06
CA VAL A 639 -3.45 -10.66 2.51
C VAL A 639 -2.45 -9.79 3.27
N SER A 640 -2.93 -8.71 3.89
CA SER A 640 -2.05 -7.69 4.47
C SER A 640 -2.24 -7.52 5.99
N ALA A 641 -1.23 -7.91 6.76
CA ALA A 641 -1.02 -7.54 8.16
C ALA A 641 -0.12 -6.29 8.34
N ASN A 642 0.03 -5.45 7.31
CA ASN A 642 0.97 -4.33 7.34
C ASN A 642 0.69 -3.32 8.48
N GLY A 643 1.53 -3.33 9.51
CA GLY A 643 1.34 -2.60 10.75
C GLY A 643 0.14 -3.03 11.61
N GLY A 644 -0.43 -4.19 11.32
CA GLY A 644 -1.49 -4.87 12.06
C GLY A 644 -1.12 -6.33 12.36
N HIS A 645 -2.12 -7.19 12.59
CA HIS A 645 -1.92 -8.51 13.17
C HIS A 645 -2.85 -9.57 12.59
N ILE A 646 -2.30 -10.72 12.20
CA ILE A 646 -3.01 -11.97 11.91
C ILE A 646 -2.54 -13.00 12.93
N GLY A 647 -3.45 -13.57 13.72
CA GLY A 647 -3.09 -14.43 14.86
C GLY A 647 -2.58 -15.83 14.50
N ASN A 648 -2.85 -16.31 13.29
CA ASN A 648 -2.37 -17.60 12.79
C ASN A 648 -1.90 -17.48 11.33
N ILE A 649 -2.53 -18.15 10.35
CA ILE A 649 -2.05 -18.20 8.96
C ILE A 649 -2.49 -16.96 8.18
N GLY A 650 -1.59 -16.39 7.38
CA GLY A 650 -1.92 -15.43 6.31
C GLY A 650 -1.70 -16.09 4.95
N ALA A 651 -2.76 -16.34 4.17
CA ALA A 651 -2.63 -17.10 2.93
C ALA A 651 -3.46 -16.54 1.76
N LEU A 652 -2.79 -16.39 0.62
CA LEU A 652 -3.38 -16.06 -0.67
C LEU A 652 -3.24 -17.26 -1.62
N VAL A 653 -4.35 -17.80 -2.12
CA VAL A 653 -4.38 -19.01 -2.94
C VAL A 653 -5.25 -18.82 -4.19
N PHE A 654 -4.63 -18.91 -5.37
CA PHE A 654 -5.31 -19.02 -6.66
C PHE A 654 -5.15 -20.44 -7.20
N ASN A 655 -6.26 -21.14 -7.41
CA ASN A 655 -6.31 -22.48 -7.98
C ASN A 655 -7.17 -22.46 -9.25
N VAL A 656 -6.51 -22.34 -10.40
CA VAL A 656 -7.14 -22.29 -11.72
C VAL A 656 -6.87 -23.62 -12.44
N THR A 657 -7.89 -24.25 -13.04
CA THR A 657 -7.67 -25.54 -13.72
C THR A 657 -7.04 -25.34 -15.11
N GLY A 658 -7.54 -24.33 -15.85
CA GLY A 658 -7.03 -23.81 -17.10
C GLY A 658 -6.19 -22.54 -16.92
N ASP A 659 -6.33 -21.58 -17.82
CA ASP A 659 -5.42 -20.44 -17.93
C ASP A 659 -5.76 -19.28 -16.97
N LEU A 660 -4.71 -18.64 -16.47
CA LEU A 660 -4.74 -17.38 -15.71
C LEU A 660 -4.08 -16.28 -16.56
N HIS A 661 -4.81 -15.21 -16.86
CA HIS A 661 -4.35 -14.11 -17.72
C HIS A 661 -4.73 -12.73 -17.18
N SER A 662 -3.79 -11.77 -17.27
CA SER A 662 -4.05 -10.33 -17.09
C SER A 662 -3.49 -9.45 -18.23
N GLY A 663 -4.29 -8.49 -18.68
CA GLY A 663 -3.95 -7.51 -19.71
C GLY A 663 -3.10 -6.30 -19.24
N ALA A 664 -2.85 -6.13 -17.93
CA ALA A 664 -2.05 -5.02 -17.42
C ALA A 664 -0.96 -5.39 -16.40
N GLY A 665 -1.14 -6.49 -15.66
CA GLY A 665 -0.20 -6.97 -14.64
C GLY A 665 -0.88 -7.81 -13.56
N MET A 666 -0.11 -8.68 -12.90
CA MET A 666 -0.59 -9.47 -11.77
C MET A 666 0.30 -9.24 -10.55
N PHE A 667 -0.31 -9.01 -9.40
CA PHE A 667 0.35 -8.91 -8.11
C PHE A 667 -0.33 -9.83 -7.09
N PHE A 668 0.48 -10.64 -6.39
CA PHE A 668 0.02 -11.59 -5.40
C PHE A 668 0.82 -11.43 -4.11
N GLU A 669 0.23 -10.80 -3.09
CA GLU A 669 0.98 -10.33 -1.91
C GLU A 669 0.48 -10.95 -0.60
N THR A 670 1.40 -11.44 0.25
CA THR A 670 1.14 -11.66 1.68
C THR A 670 2.11 -10.83 2.51
N GLN A 671 1.61 -9.96 3.39
CA GLN A 671 2.42 -8.86 3.95
C GLN A 671 2.32 -8.79 5.48
N ALA A 672 3.46 -8.58 6.15
CA ALA A 672 3.64 -8.38 7.59
C ALA A 672 4.62 -7.23 7.90
N ALA A 673 4.82 -6.29 6.97
CA ALA A 673 5.78 -5.21 7.11
C ALA A 673 5.33 -4.13 8.12
N ALA A 674 6.29 -3.38 8.68
CA ALA A 674 5.96 -2.22 9.48
C ALA A 674 5.47 -1.06 8.60
N PHE A 675 4.29 -0.52 8.92
CA PHE A 675 3.57 0.35 7.99
C PHE A 675 2.74 1.45 8.68
N ASN A 676 2.63 2.62 8.03
CA ASN A 676 1.72 3.72 8.37
C ASN A 676 1.55 4.69 7.17
N SER A 677 0.42 4.69 6.47
CA SER A 677 0.26 5.51 5.25
C SER A 677 0.30 7.02 5.51
N SER A 678 -0.11 7.45 6.71
CA SER A 678 -0.16 8.86 7.09
C SER A 678 1.23 9.50 7.35
N GLY A 679 2.31 8.70 7.28
CA GLY A 679 3.65 9.14 7.64
C GLY A 679 3.88 9.28 9.15
N GLY A 680 2.98 8.72 9.96
CA GLY A 680 3.15 8.58 11.41
C GLY A 680 4.18 7.50 11.79
N PRO A 681 4.32 7.18 13.09
CA PRO A 681 5.15 6.07 13.54
C PRO A 681 4.74 4.76 12.87
N LEU A 682 5.72 4.00 12.38
CA LEU A 682 5.50 2.66 11.85
C LEU A 682 5.23 1.70 13.02
N THR A 683 4.16 0.92 12.91
CA THR A 683 3.92 -0.26 13.73
C THR A 683 4.34 -1.47 12.91
N PRO A 684 5.07 -2.47 13.46
CA PRO A 684 5.33 -3.74 12.79
C PRO A 684 4.04 -4.51 12.43
N GLY A 685 4.08 -5.26 11.32
CA GLY A 685 3.07 -6.27 11.03
C GLY A 685 3.43 -7.61 11.68
N PHE A 686 2.42 -8.45 11.90
CA PHE A 686 2.59 -9.76 12.53
C PHE A 686 1.71 -10.84 11.90
N ILE A 687 2.29 -12.02 11.65
CA ILE A 687 1.59 -13.26 11.26
C ILE A 687 2.02 -14.37 12.21
N GLY A 688 1.08 -14.93 12.98
CA GLY A 688 1.34 -15.90 14.06
C GLY A 688 1.67 -17.33 13.63
N SER A 689 1.62 -17.62 12.33
CA SER A 689 2.02 -18.90 11.72
C SER A 689 2.56 -18.65 10.30
N ASP A 690 2.28 -19.53 9.35
CA ASP A 690 2.81 -19.45 7.99
C ASP A 690 2.21 -18.29 7.18
N ALA A 691 3.04 -17.72 6.31
CA ALA A 691 2.68 -16.76 5.27
C ALA A 691 2.78 -17.45 3.89
N LEU A 692 1.69 -17.48 3.14
CA LEU A 692 1.61 -18.20 1.85
C LEU A 692 1.13 -17.28 0.73
N VAL A 693 1.81 -17.36 -0.42
CA VAL A 693 1.29 -16.97 -1.72
C VAL A 693 1.41 -18.19 -2.64
N ALA A 694 0.28 -18.70 -3.13
CA ALA A 694 0.24 -19.86 -4.00
C ALA A 694 -0.66 -19.62 -5.22
N VAL A 695 -0.10 -19.75 -6.41
CA VAL A 695 -0.84 -19.63 -7.69
C VAL A 695 -0.58 -20.88 -8.51
N ASN A 696 -1.65 -21.61 -8.82
CA ASN A 696 -1.61 -22.83 -9.62
C ASN A 696 -2.51 -22.63 -10.84
N ALA A 697 -1.99 -22.86 -12.05
CA ALA A 697 -2.75 -22.76 -13.30
C ALA A 697 -2.26 -23.74 -14.38
N SER A 698 -3.00 -23.88 -15.48
CA SER A 698 -2.45 -24.45 -16.71
C SER A 698 -1.38 -23.52 -17.29
N ASN A 699 -1.69 -22.24 -17.52
CA ASN A 699 -0.71 -21.22 -17.88
C ASN A 699 -0.91 -19.97 -17.01
N ILE A 700 0.16 -19.28 -16.64
CA ILE A 700 0.13 -18.01 -15.89
C ILE A 700 0.70 -16.94 -16.82
N THR A 701 -0.14 -16.04 -17.33
CA THR A 701 0.27 -15.10 -18.40
C THR A 701 -0.10 -13.65 -18.09
N SER A 702 0.73 -12.71 -18.52
CA SER A 702 0.36 -11.28 -18.48
C SER A 702 1.00 -10.48 -19.59
N ASP A 703 0.22 -9.56 -20.16
CA ASP A 703 0.69 -8.48 -21.04
C ASP A 703 1.51 -7.42 -20.26
N GLY A 704 1.46 -7.49 -18.92
CA GLY A 704 2.22 -6.70 -17.96
C GLY A 704 3.33 -7.49 -17.25
N PHE A 705 3.48 -7.21 -15.95
CA PHE A 705 4.40 -7.90 -15.04
C PHE A 705 3.67 -9.01 -14.30
N ILE A 706 4.40 -10.06 -13.88
CA ILE A 706 3.90 -11.09 -12.96
C ILE A 706 4.72 -10.98 -11.68
N GLY A 707 4.10 -10.49 -10.60
CA GLY A 707 4.72 -10.34 -9.28
C GLY A 707 4.05 -11.20 -8.22
N ALA A 708 4.83 -11.87 -7.39
CA ALA A 708 4.36 -12.52 -6.17
C ALA A 708 5.34 -12.26 -5.03
N ASP A 709 4.86 -11.70 -3.92
CA ASP A 709 5.74 -11.13 -2.90
C ASP A 709 5.31 -11.49 -1.47
N ILE A 710 6.30 -11.70 -0.59
CA ILE A 710 6.12 -11.73 0.87
C ILE A 710 7.01 -10.68 1.54
N PHE A 711 6.38 -9.67 2.13
CA PHE A 711 7.06 -8.55 2.78
C PHE A 711 6.94 -8.63 4.30
N THR A 712 8.04 -8.81 5.02
CA THR A 712 8.12 -8.76 6.50
C THR A 712 9.18 -7.76 6.96
N THR A 713 9.10 -6.52 6.46
CA THR A 713 10.16 -5.51 6.64
C THR A 713 9.97 -4.64 7.89
N ASN A 714 11.03 -3.92 8.28
CA ASN A 714 11.06 -2.87 9.31
C ASN A 714 10.66 -3.33 10.72
N GLY A 715 11.02 -4.57 11.10
CA GLY A 715 10.64 -5.19 12.36
C GLY A 715 9.38 -6.06 12.29
N GLY A 716 8.82 -6.26 11.09
CA GLY A 716 7.75 -7.24 10.84
C GLY A 716 8.16 -8.67 11.21
N HIS A 717 7.18 -9.49 11.60
CA HIS A 717 7.44 -10.86 12.09
C HIS A 717 6.42 -11.87 11.56
N ILE A 718 6.94 -12.96 10.98
CA ILE A 718 6.21 -14.17 10.61
C ILE A 718 6.75 -15.30 11.50
N VAL A 719 5.89 -15.93 12.31
CA VAL A 719 6.30 -17.01 13.24
C VAL A 719 6.42 -18.37 12.53
N GLY A 720 5.71 -18.56 11.42
CA GLY A 720 5.87 -19.73 10.56
C GLY A 720 6.92 -19.54 9.48
N SER A 721 6.74 -20.26 8.38
CA SER A 721 7.51 -20.10 7.14
C SER A 721 6.85 -19.07 6.21
N ALA A 722 7.65 -18.45 5.35
CA ALA A 722 7.17 -17.66 4.21
C ALA A 722 7.38 -18.46 2.93
N SER A 723 6.31 -18.71 2.16
CA SER A 723 6.38 -19.50 0.94
C SER A 723 5.64 -18.84 -0.22
N ILE A 724 6.36 -18.63 -1.32
CA ILE A 724 5.84 -18.20 -2.62
C ILE A 724 5.92 -19.39 -3.58
N LEU A 725 4.81 -19.73 -4.22
CA LEU A 725 4.70 -20.84 -5.16
C LEU A 725 3.91 -20.39 -6.42
N LEU A 726 4.60 -20.12 -7.52
CA LEU A 726 3.97 -19.95 -8.83
C LEU A 726 4.18 -21.22 -9.68
N ASN A 727 3.12 -22.02 -9.81
CA ASN A 727 3.12 -23.28 -10.55
C ASN A 727 2.24 -23.19 -11.81
N ALA A 728 2.83 -23.42 -12.99
CA ALA A 728 2.12 -23.62 -14.24
C ALA A 728 2.36 -25.05 -14.77
N ALA A 729 1.31 -25.72 -15.26
CA ALA A 729 1.47 -26.98 -16.00
C ALA A 729 2.01 -26.77 -17.43
N GLY A 730 1.86 -25.57 -17.96
CA GLY A 730 2.40 -25.01 -19.19
C GLY A 730 3.33 -23.85 -18.87
N ASP A 731 3.06 -22.66 -19.41
CA ASP A 731 4.00 -21.55 -19.37
C ASP A 731 3.70 -20.54 -18.26
N ILE A 732 4.75 -19.94 -17.68
CA ILE A 732 4.67 -18.64 -16.99
C ILE A 732 5.24 -17.59 -17.96
N ASN A 733 4.42 -16.64 -18.39
CA ASN A 733 4.77 -15.67 -19.44
C ASN A 733 4.37 -14.24 -19.07
N GLY A 734 5.32 -13.42 -18.59
CA GLY A 734 5.11 -12.01 -18.26
C GLY A 734 5.83 -11.09 -19.24
N GLN A 735 5.10 -10.28 -20.01
CA GLN A 735 5.70 -9.45 -21.08
C GLN A 735 6.65 -8.36 -20.56
N GLN A 736 6.36 -7.76 -19.40
CA GLN A 736 7.21 -6.72 -18.77
C GLN A 736 8.18 -7.28 -17.73
N GLY A 737 7.99 -8.53 -17.30
CA GLY A 737 8.89 -9.25 -16.41
C GLY A 737 8.15 -10.26 -15.54
N ILE A 738 8.91 -11.08 -14.83
CA ILE A 738 8.44 -12.03 -13.80
C ILE A 738 9.29 -11.82 -12.55
N GLY A 739 8.68 -11.74 -11.37
CA GLY A 739 9.39 -11.54 -10.11
C GLY A 739 8.74 -12.28 -8.93
N GLU A 740 9.57 -12.97 -8.15
CA GLU A 740 9.22 -13.44 -6.80
C GLU A 740 10.19 -12.86 -5.76
N VAL A 741 9.65 -12.24 -4.70
CA VAL A 741 10.46 -11.61 -3.65
C VAL A 741 9.98 -11.95 -2.23
N VAL A 742 10.83 -12.60 -1.44
CA VAL A 742 10.69 -12.64 0.03
C VAL A 742 11.63 -11.58 0.63
N SER A 743 11.09 -10.60 1.38
CA SER A 743 11.88 -9.45 1.86
C SER A 743 11.72 -9.17 3.35
N LEU A 744 12.87 -9.08 4.04
CA LEU A 744 13.01 -8.92 5.49
C LEU A 744 13.83 -7.66 5.88
N TYR A 745 13.99 -6.69 4.97
CA TYR A 745 14.80 -5.50 5.22
C TYR A 745 14.43 -4.77 6.53
N GLY A 746 15.41 -4.24 7.26
CA GLY A 746 15.16 -3.36 8.41
C GLY A 746 14.82 -4.10 9.70
N GLY A 747 15.37 -5.29 9.91
CA GLY A 747 15.09 -6.10 11.10
C GLY A 747 13.87 -7.01 10.99
N GLY A 748 13.48 -7.40 9.77
CA GLY A 748 12.39 -8.34 9.53
C GLY A 748 12.70 -9.76 10.01
N GLN A 749 11.68 -10.51 10.43
CA GLN A 749 11.85 -11.84 11.02
C GLN A 749 10.90 -12.88 10.42
N ILE A 750 11.46 -14.06 10.14
CA ILE A 750 10.76 -15.31 9.82
C ILE A 750 11.36 -16.38 10.75
N ASP A 751 10.58 -17.03 11.60
CA ASP A 751 11.12 -18.09 12.50
C ASP A 751 11.22 -19.45 11.79
N GLY A 752 10.38 -19.70 10.78
CA GLY A 752 10.46 -20.84 9.87
C GLY A 752 11.40 -20.59 8.69
N SER A 753 11.12 -21.27 7.57
CA SER A 753 11.91 -21.15 6.34
C SER A 753 11.38 -20.06 5.41
N ALA A 754 12.21 -19.56 4.50
CA ALA A 754 11.85 -18.69 3.39
C ALA A 754 11.99 -19.47 2.07
N LEU A 755 10.93 -19.52 1.27
CA LEU A 755 10.85 -20.33 0.05
C LEU A 755 10.25 -19.50 -1.10
N ALA A 756 10.93 -19.49 -2.25
CA ALA A 756 10.42 -18.95 -3.52
C ALA A 756 10.54 -20.04 -4.61
N VAL A 757 9.47 -20.29 -5.36
CA VAL A 757 9.35 -21.42 -6.29
C VAL A 757 8.63 -21.01 -7.56
N LEU A 758 9.41 -20.91 -8.64
CA LEU A 758 8.92 -20.81 -10.02
C LEU A 758 8.97 -22.20 -10.66
N ASN A 759 7.82 -22.74 -11.05
CA ASN A 759 7.72 -24.07 -11.66
C ASN A 759 6.82 -24.05 -12.91
N ALA A 760 7.37 -24.43 -14.06
CA ALA A 760 6.68 -24.36 -15.35
C ALA A 760 7.20 -25.39 -16.37
N GLN A 761 6.53 -25.51 -17.52
CA GLN A 761 7.20 -25.98 -18.73
C GLN A 761 8.17 -24.92 -19.26
N ASN A 762 7.73 -23.66 -19.40
CA ASN A 762 8.60 -22.56 -19.80
C ASN A 762 8.44 -21.34 -18.90
N LEU A 763 9.54 -20.67 -18.59
CA LEU A 763 9.58 -19.37 -17.93
C LEU A 763 10.00 -18.32 -18.97
N ILE A 764 9.05 -17.50 -19.43
CA ILE A 764 9.22 -16.63 -20.60
C ILE A 764 8.96 -15.17 -20.23
N THR A 765 9.85 -14.28 -20.63
CA THR A 765 9.56 -12.85 -20.66
C THR A 765 10.12 -12.20 -21.91
N ALA A 766 9.39 -11.22 -22.44
CA ALA A 766 9.89 -10.32 -23.48
C ALA A 766 10.72 -9.16 -22.91
N SER A 767 10.81 -9.04 -21.58
CA SER A 767 11.41 -7.92 -20.89
C SER A 767 12.92 -7.84 -21.13
N THR A 768 13.36 -6.69 -21.61
CA THR A 768 14.78 -6.33 -21.73
C THR A 768 15.24 -5.47 -20.55
N ALA A 769 14.59 -5.59 -19.38
CA ALA A 769 14.94 -4.82 -18.19
C ALA A 769 16.34 -5.20 -17.69
N THR A 770 17.12 -4.17 -17.33
CA THR A 770 18.48 -4.28 -16.80
C THR A 770 18.68 -3.17 -15.79
N GLY A 771 19.41 -3.40 -14.70
CA GLY A 771 19.66 -2.36 -13.72
C GLY A 771 20.52 -2.84 -12.55
N THR A 772 20.37 -2.16 -11.41
CA THR A 772 21.03 -2.51 -10.15
C THR A 772 20.13 -3.47 -9.36
N PRO A 773 20.55 -4.73 -9.12
CA PRO A 773 19.82 -5.69 -8.30
C PRO A 773 19.33 -5.13 -6.94
N GLY A 774 18.09 -5.43 -6.57
CA GLY A 774 17.40 -4.90 -5.38
C GLY A 774 16.95 -3.44 -5.45
N VAL A 775 17.36 -2.67 -6.48
CA VAL A 775 16.97 -1.27 -6.70
C VAL A 775 16.02 -1.13 -7.89
N ASP A 776 16.41 -1.70 -9.03
CA ASP A 776 15.66 -1.70 -10.28
C ASP A 776 14.96 -3.07 -10.48
N THR A 777 13.83 -3.09 -11.19
CA THR A 777 13.14 -4.32 -11.57
C THR A 777 13.94 -5.07 -12.64
N MET A 778 14.21 -6.36 -12.42
CA MET A 778 14.88 -7.21 -13.41
C MET A 778 13.88 -7.79 -14.43
N ALA A 779 14.37 -8.44 -15.49
CA ALA A 779 13.49 -9.11 -16.45
C ALA A 779 12.88 -10.39 -15.85
N LEU A 780 13.69 -11.16 -15.15
CA LEU A 780 13.29 -12.34 -14.39
C LEU A 780 14.01 -12.31 -13.03
N GLU A 781 13.26 -12.34 -11.93
CA GLU A 781 13.77 -12.28 -10.56
C GLU A 781 13.17 -13.38 -9.69
N ALA A 782 14.01 -14.09 -8.93
CA ALA A 782 13.59 -14.85 -7.76
C ALA A 782 14.58 -14.54 -6.64
N SER A 783 14.10 -14.07 -5.49
CA SER A 783 14.99 -13.46 -4.49
C SER A 783 14.51 -13.59 -3.05
N ILE A 784 15.49 -13.72 -2.14
CA ILE A 784 15.28 -13.66 -0.68
C ILE A 784 16.23 -12.62 -0.11
N TYR A 785 15.68 -11.56 0.50
CA TYR A 785 16.41 -10.43 1.08
C TYR A 785 16.37 -10.45 2.60
N SER A 786 17.35 -11.11 3.24
CA SER A 786 17.57 -11.09 4.71
C SER A 786 18.63 -10.08 5.16
N ASN A 787 19.27 -9.37 4.23
CA ASN A 787 20.17 -8.26 4.52
C ASN A 787 19.45 -7.10 5.24
N VAL A 788 20.22 -6.20 5.86
CA VAL A 788 19.68 -5.10 6.69
C VAL A 788 19.01 -5.66 7.96
N ALA A 789 19.77 -6.49 8.70
CA ALA A 789 19.39 -7.12 9.97
C ALA A 789 18.18 -8.09 9.92
N GLY A 790 17.80 -8.58 8.74
CA GLY A 790 16.74 -9.60 8.61
C GLY A 790 17.17 -10.98 9.16
N THR A 791 16.20 -11.77 9.63
CA THR A 791 16.44 -13.10 10.20
C THR A 791 15.48 -14.15 9.61
N VAL A 792 16.02 -15.26 9.13
CA VAL A 792 15.29 -16.50 8.79
C VAL A 792 15.75 -17.59 9.75
N GLY A 793 14.84 -18.22 10.49
CA GLY A 793 15.18 -19.25 11.47
C GLY A 793 15.47 -20.63 10.85
N GLY A 794 14.77 -20.95 9.75
CA GLY A 794 14.95 -22.16 8.95
C GLY A 794 15.83 -21.94 7.72
N ASP A 795 15.51 -22.68 6.65
CA ASP A 795 16.23 -22.63 5.37
C ASP A 795 15.79 -21.42 4.52
N ALA A 796 16.65 -20.97 3.60
CA ALA A 796 16.31 -19.98 2.57
C ALA A 796 16.55 -20.59 1.17
N VAL A 797 15.46 -20.92 0.47
CA VAL A 797 15.51 -21.71 -0.77
C VAL A 797 14.85 -20.98 -1.92
N ILE A 798 15.57 -20.88 -3.04
CA ILE A 798 15.05 -20.43 -4.33
C ILE A 798 15.12 -21.64 -5.27
N SER A 799 13.99 -22.07 -5.81
CA SER A 799 13.92 -23.15 -6.81
C SER A 799 13.24 -22.64 -8.07
N VAL A 800 13.95 -22.67 -9.20
CA VAL A 800 13.49 -22.17 -10.50
C VAL A 800 13.59 -23.29 -11.52
N GLN A 801 12.47 -23.96 -11.76
CA GLN A 801 12.41 -25.21 -12.50
C GLN A 801 11.51 -25.06 -13.74
N ALA A 802 12.14 -25.09 -14.92
CA ALA A 802 11.45 -25.15 -16.21
C ALA A 802 11.67 -26.53 -16.85
N ALA A 803 10.62 -27.24 -17.25
CA ALA A 803 10.79 -28.51 -17.94
C ALA A 803 11.48 -28.35 -19.32
N GLN A 804 11.28 -27.20 -19.97
CA GLN A 804 11.81 -26.84 -21.28
C GLN A 804 12.70 -25.59 -21.18
N ASP A 805 12.16 -24.38 -21.35
CA ASP A 805 12.98 -23.19 -21.57
C ASP A 805 12.84 -22.12 -20.48
N ILE A 806 13.97 -21.50 -20.09
CA ILE A 806 14.01 -20.20 -19.41
C ILE A 806 14.48 -19.16 -20.43
N SER A 807 13.67 -18.16 -20.73
CA SER A 807 13.94 -17.15 -21.76
C SER A 807 13.64 -15.74 -21.27
N ALA A 808 14.68 -14.93 -21.06
CA ALA A 808 14.58 -13.57 -20.54
C ALA A 808 15.67 -12.65 -21.14
N PRO A 809 15.39 -11.82 -22.18
CA PRO A 809 16.43 -11.10 -22.91
C PRO A 809 17.11 -9.98 -22.10
N GLY A 810 16.54 -9.56 -20.97
CA GLY A 810 17.16 -8.67 -19.98
C GLY A 810 17.96 -9.40 -18.90
N THR A 811 18.29 -8.70 -17.83
CA THR A 811 18.99 -9.27 -16.67
C THR A 811 18.10 -10.28 -15.94
N THR A 812 18.65 -11.45 -15.66
CA THR A 812 18.04 -12.52 -14.84
C THR A 812 18.77 -12.62 -13.51
N LEU A 813 18.03 -12.66 -12.41
CA LEU A 813 18.54 -12.55 -11.05
C LEU A 813 17.94 -13.63 -10.14
N PHE A 814 18.78 -14.57 -9.70
CA PHE A 814 18.41 -15.61 -8.74
C PHE A 814 19.36 -15.52 -7.55
N TRP A 815 18.90 -14.99 -6.42
CA TRP A 815 19.83 -14.75 -5.31
C TRP A 815 19.25 -14.68 -3.89
N VAL A 816 20.06 -15.12 -2.93
CA VAL A 816 19.82 -14.90 -1.49
C VAL A 816 20.79 -13.84 -0.98
N ALA A 817 20.25 -12.70 -0.59
CA ALA A 817 21.00 -11.54 -0.14
C ALA A 817 20.95 -11.44 1.41
N ASN A 818 21.92 -12.07 2.08
CA ASN A 818 22.06 -12.11 3.55
C ASN A 818 23.10 -11.12 4.10
N GLY A 819 23.95 -10.54 3.23
CA GLY A 819 25.11 -9.75 3.63
C GLY A 819 24.80 -8.41 4.31
N ASN A 820 25.81 -7.81 4.92
CA ASN A 820 25.72 -6.52 5.62
C ASN A 820 25.69 -5.32 4.65
N TYR A 821 24.63 -5.23 3.86
CA TYR A 821 24.46 -4.19 2.85
C TYR A 821 24.52 -2.78 3.45
N GLN A 822 25.40 -1.93 2.91
CA GLN A 822 25.63 -0.55 3.34
C GLN A 822 25.99 -0.36 4.84
N ASN A 823 26.44 -1.41 5.54
CA ASN A 823 26.63 -1.44 7.00
C ASN A 823 25.34 -1.24 7.82
N LEU A 824 24.17 -1.53 7.23
CA LEU A 824 22.88 -1.36 7.90
C LEU A 824 22.46 -2.55 8.77
N GLY A 825 23.28 -3.60 8.83
CA GLY A 825 23.09 -4.79 9.67
C GLY A 825 23.26 -6.08 8.85
N PRO A 826 24.08 -7.04 9.34
CA PRO A 826 24.17 -8.36 8.72
C PRO A 826 22.86 -9.14 8.88
N GLY A 827 22.49 -9.93 7.87
CA GLY A 827 21.41 -10.91 7.98
C GLY A 827 21.83 -12.18 8.71
N THR A 828 20.84 -12.98 9.11
CA THR A 828 21.04 -14.31 9.73
C THR A 828 20.09 -15.33 9.11
N ILE A 829 20.62 -16.47 8.69
CA ILE A 829 19.84 -17.63 8.24
C ILE A 829 20.25 -18.83 9.10
N GLY A 830 19.30 -19.44 9.81
CA GLY A 830 19.57 -20.53 10.75
C GLY A 830 19.80 -21.90 10.09
N GLY A 831 19.15 -22.14 8.95
CA GLY A 831 19.28 -23.34 8.13
C GLY A 831 20.25 -23.19 6.96
N ASN A 832 19.96 -23.93 5.90
CA ASN A 832 20.70 -23.95 4.65
C ASN A 832 20.27 -22.81 3.72
N VAL A 833 21.13 -22.48 2.76
CA VAL A 833 20.81 -21.57 1.66
C VAL A 833 21.02 -22.27 0.34
N GLU A 834 19.99 -22.29 -0.50
CA GLU A 834 20.03 -22.97 -1.80
C GLU A 834 19.45 -22.07 -2.91
N VAL A 835 20.16 -22.00 -4.03
CA VAL A 835 19.69 -21.41 -5.29
C VAL A 835 19.77 -22.48 -6.36
N ASP A 836 18.66 -23.15 -6.64
CA ASP A 836 18.55 -24.29 -7.56
C ASP A 836 17.80 -23.88 -8.84
N VAL A 837 18.46 -24.05 -9.99
CA VAL A 837 17.95 -23.64 -11.30
C VAL A 837 18.09 -24.77 -12.31
N GLY A 838 16.96 -25.26 -12.83
CA GLY A 838 16.90 -26.32 -13.82
C GLY A 838 16.11 -25.92 -15.07
N ALA A 839 16.67 -26.21 -16.24
CA ALA A 839 15.97 -26.10 -17.53
C ALA A 839 16.51 -27.09 -18.57
N THR A 840 15.77 -27.33 -19.66
CA THR A 840 16.40 -27.89 -20.87
C THR A 840 17.29 -26.82 -21.52
N ASN A 841 16.78 -25.61 -21.74
CA ASN A 841 17.55 -24.48 -22.28
C ASN A 841 17.39 -23.22 -21.43
N ILE A 842 18.49 -22.49 -21.22
CA ILE A 842 18.49 -21.18 -20.55
C ILE A 842 19.00 -20.15 -21.56
N SER A 843 18.27 -19.06 -21.76
CA SER A 843 18.62 -17.97 -22.68
C SER A 843 18.33 -16.61 -22.05
N THR A 844 19.37 -15.94 -21.56
CA THR A 844 19.23 -14.69 -20.79
C THR A 844 20.05 -13.52 -21.36
N GLY A 845 19.85 -12.31 -20.84
CA GLY A 845 20.77 -11.18 -20.94
C GLY A 845 22.02 -11.42 -20.09
N ASP A 846 22.16 -10.68 -18.98
CA ASP A 846 23.06 -11.08 -17.88
C ASP A 846 22.38 -12.15 -17.01
N LEU A 847 23.16 -13.06 -16.40
CA LEU A 847 22.68 -14.06 -15.44
C LEU A 847 23.47 -13.96 -14.14
N LEU A 848 22.77 -13.62 -13.05
CA LEU A 848 23.32 -13.52 -11.70
C LEU A 848 22.73 -14.64 -10.84
N MET A 849 23.59 -15.51 -10.31
CA MET A 849 23.20 -16.63 -9.44
C MET A 849 24.02 -16.59 -8.16
N GLN A 850 23.47 -16.03 -7.08
CA GLN A 850 24.31 -15.55 -5.97
C GLN A 850 23.78 -15.87 -4.58
N ILE A 851 24.70 -16.21 -3.68
CA ILE A 851 24.49 -16.19 -2.23
C ILE A 851 25.45 -15.14 -1.66
N LEU A 852 24.90 -14.05 -1.15
CA LEU A 852 25.68 -12.94 -0.59
C LEU A 852 25.61 -13.00 0.92
N ASN A 853 26.68 -13.48 1.56
CA ASN A 853 26.82 -13.68 3.00
C ASN A 853 28.03 -12.91 3.59
N TYR A 854 28.25 -11.67 3.14
CA TYR A 854 29.42 -10.88 3.53
C TYR A 854 29.19 -9.98 4.76
N GLY A 855 30.28 -9.57 5.41
CA GLY A 855 30.27 -8.43 6.34
C GLY A 855 29.74 -8.74 7.75
N GLY A 856 29.88 -9.99 8.21
CA GLY A 856 29.45 -10.45 9.53
C GLY A 856 28.09 -11.15 9.57
N SER A 857 27.50 -11.47 8.41
CA SER A 857 26.28 -12.29 8.31
C SER A 857 26.59 -13.77 8.48
N SER A 858 25.54 -14.54 8.78
CA SER A 858 25.69 -15.96 9.09
C SER A 858 24.64 -16.84 8.40
N ILE A 859 25.10 -18.02 7.99
CA ILE A 859 24.32 -19.15 7.49
C ILE A 859 24.64 -20.34 8.40
N GLY A 860 23.65 -20.95 9.04
CA GLY A 860 23.86 -22.07 9.98
C GLY A 860 24.12 -23.42 9.30
N GLY A 861 23.56 -23.62 8.10
CA GLY A 861 23.70 -24.80 7.27
C GLY A 861 24.76 -24.66 6.17
N PHE A 862 24.51 -25.28 5.02
CA PHE A 862 25.32 -25.11 3.80
C PHE A 862 24.88 -23.89 2.98
N ALA A 863 25.70 -23.50 2.00
CA ALA A 863 25.35 -22.52 0.97
C ALA A 863 25.63 -23.14 -0.42
N GLU A 864 24.60 -23.31 -1.24
CA GLU A 864 24.68 -24.07 -2.50
C GLU A 864 24.01 -23.33 -3.67
N VAL A 865 24.70 -23.28 -4.80
CA VAL A 865 24.18 -22.72 -6.06
C VAL A 865 24.27 -23.80 -7.13
N ASN A 866 23.12 -24.25 -7.62
CA ASN A 866 22.95 -25.34 -8.55
C ASN A 866 22.42 -24.83 -9.89
N LEU A 867 23.08 -25.24 -11.00
CA LEU A 867 22.55 -25.04 -12.35
C LEU A 867 22.63 -26.32 -13.18
N ALA A 868 21.47 -26.79 -13.64
CA ALA A 868 21.35 -27.91 -14.57
C ALA A 868 20.73 -27.45 -15.90
N ALA A 869 21.45 -27.64 -17.02
CA ALA A 869 20.96 -27.30 -18.35
C ALA A 869 21.46 -28.24 -19.47
N THR A 870 20.75 -28.30 -20.59
CA THR A 870 21.30 -28.84 -21.84
C THR A 870 22.02 -27.73 -22.61
N THR A 871 21.41 -26.56 -22.74
CA THR A 871 22.09 -25.37 -23.29
C THR A 871 21.95 -24.17 -22.37
N LEU A 872 22.98 -23.33 -22.34
CA LEU A 872 23.02 -22.08 -21.60
C LEU A 872 23.50 -20.98 -22.54
N THR A 873 22.71 -19.93 -22.75
CA THR A 873 23.05 -18.78 -23.58
C THR A 873 22.89 -17.52 -22.74
N VAL A 874 24.00 -16.83 -22.49
CA VAL A 874 24.04 -15.59 -21.69
C VAL A 874 24.56 -14.50 -22.61
N ASN A 875 23.68 -13.60 -23.04
CA ASN A 875 24.00 -12.52 -23.99
C ASN A 875 24.82 -11.38 -23.36
N GLY A 876 24.99 -11.41 -22.04
CA GLY A 876 25.95 -10.62 -21.27
C GLY A 876 26.90 -11.52 -20.48
N SER A 877 26.92 -11.32 -19.17
CA SER A 877 27.83 -11.94 -18.20
C SER A 877 27.11 -12.99 -17.35
N LEU A 878 27.81 -14.08 -17.03
CA LEU A 878 27.41 -15.01 -15.97
C LEU A 878 28.24 -14.69 -14.71
N ASP A 879 27.58 -14.29 -13.63
CA ASP A 879 28.20 -14.05 -12.31
C ASP A 879 27.59 -14.99 -11.26
N SER A 880 28.22 -16.16 -11.11
CA SER A 880 27.88 -17.19 -10.13
C SER A 880 28.79 -17.08 -8.91
N ARG A 881 28.22 -16.76 -7.74
CA ARG A 881 29.02 -16.38 -6.57
C ARG A 881 28.42 -16.77 -5.23
N ILE A 882 29.24 -17.37 -4.37
CA ILE A 882 29.06 -17.36 -2.91
C ILE A 882 30.05 -16.33 -2.34
N ASP A 883 29.55 -15.20 -1.83
CA ASP A 883 30.37 -14.17 -1.20
C ASP A 883 30.24 -14.22 0.32
N ASN A 884 31.17 -14.91 0.98
CA ASN A 884 31.28 -15.01 2.43
C ASN A 884 32.36 -14.04 3.01
N SER A 885 32.72 -13.00 2.26
CA SER A 885 33.84 -12.10 2.61
C SER A 885 33.58 -11.25 3.86
N ASN A 886 34.62 -10.54 4.33
CA ASN A 886 34.50 -9.54 5.40
C ASN A 886 33.90 -10.07 6.73
N GLY A 887 34.16 -11.34 7.05
CA GLY A 887 33.75 -11.97 8.32
C GLY A 887 32.40 -12.68 8.28
N GLY A 888 31.88 -13.02 7.10
CA GLY A 888 30.75 -13.93 6.97
C GLY A 888 31.06 -15.34 7.48
N THR A 889 30.03 -16.08 7.91
CA THR A 889 30.16 -17.47 8.35
C THR A 889 29.14 -18.40 7.68
N ILE A 890 29.60 -19.59 7.29
CA ILE A 890 28.76 -20.70 6.78
C ILE A 890 29.03 -21.92 7.68
N GLY A 891 27.98 -22.45 8.29
CA GLY A 891 28.09 -23.50 9.29
C GLY A 891 28.46 -24.87 8.72
N ALA A 892 28.23 -25.12 7.43
CA ALA A 892 28.63 -26.32 6.69
C ALA A 892 29.43 -25.94 5.42
N ASP A 893 29.11 -26.55 4.28
CA ASP A 893 29.89 -26.43 3.04
C ASP A 893 29.38 -25.30 2.15
N ALA A 894 30.25 -24.78 1.27
CA ALA A 894 29.93 -23.76 0.27
C ALA A 894 30.19 -24.30 -1.14
N THR A 895 29.15 -24.47 -1.97
CA THR A 895 29.22 -25.23 -3.21
C THR A 895 28.64 -24.48 -4.41
N LEU A 896 29.37 -24.43 -5.53
CA LEU A 896 28.87 -24.04 -6.84
C LEU A 896 28.89 -25.26 -7.78
N ASP A 897 27.73 -25.81 -8.12
CA ASP A 897 27.61 -27.00 -8.97
C ASP A 897 26.93 -26.67 -10.30
N TYR A 898 27.69 -26.78 -11.39
CA TYR A 898 27.24 -26.49 -12.75
C TYR A 898 27.32 -27.74 -13.63
N SER A 899 26.17 -28.11 -14.19
CA SER A 899 25.98 -29.24 -15.09
C SER A 899 25.33 -28.76 -16.38
N VAL A 900 26.15 -28.28 -17.33
CA VAL A 900 25.68 -27.96 -18.70
C VAL A 900 26.08 -29.11 -19.61
N SER A 901 25.13 -29.97 -20.00
CA SER A 901 25.47 -31.20 -20.74
C SER A 901 25.84 -30.97 -22.21
N GLY A 902 25.33 -29.90 -22.83
CA GLY A 902 25.57 -29.54 -24.23
C GLY A 902 26.55 -28.37 -24.40
N THR A 903 26.03 -27.16 -24.57
CA THR A 903 26.87 -25.96 -24.82
C THR A 903 26.39 -24.77 -24.00
N ALA A 904 27.34 -24.18 -23.28
CA ALA A 904 27.22 -22.86 -22.68
C ALA A 904 27.89 -21.83 -23.61
N THR A 905 27.18 -20.76 -23.96
CA THR A 905 27.68 -19.62 -24.74
C THR A 905 27.48 -18.35 -23.93
N ILE A 906 28.56 -17.71 -23.49
CA ILE A 906 28.53 -16.50 -22.67
C ILE A 906 29.26 -15.39 -23.43
N THR A 907 28.60 -14.25 -23.65
CA THR A 907 29.13 -13.19 -24.52
C THR A 907 30.29 -12.42 -23.88
N THR A 908 30.26 -12.21 -22.56
CA THR A 908 31.33 -11.51 -21.83
C THR A 908 32.11 -12.47 -20.93
N ASN A 909 31.92 -12.44 -19.62
CA ASN A 909 32.65 -13.23 -18.64
C ASN A 909 31.74 -14.30 -18.02
N ALA A 910 32.32 -15.46 -17.73
CA ALA A 910 31.71 -16.50 -16.89
C ALA A 910 32.56 -16.60 -15.60
N LEU A 911 32.01 -16.09 -14.50
CA LEU A 911 32.65 -16.05 -13.19
C LEU A 911 31.99 -17.10 -12.29
N PHE A 912 32.82 -17.95 -11.68
CA PHE A 912 32.45 -18.92 -10.66
C PHE A 912 33.33 -18.64 -9.44
N GLN A 913 32.78 -18.00 -8.41
CA GLN A 913 33.55 -17.43 -7.31
C GLN A 913 33.05 -17.89 -5.94
N ILE A 914 33.95 -18.36 -5.09
CA ILE A 914 33.72 -18.46 -3.64
C ILE A 914 34.71 -17.53 -2.94
N LEU A 915 34.18 -16.47 -2.33
CA LEU A 915 34.94 -15.46 -1.59
C LEU A 915 34.74 -15.66 -0.09
N GLY A 916 35.77 -15.41 0.72
CA GLY A 916 35.77 -15.70 2.15
C GLY A 916 35.63 -17.19 2.47
N SER A 917 36.20 -18.07 1.63
CA SER A 917 35.92 -19.52 1.68
C SER A 917 36.35 -20.20 2.98
N ASP A 918 37.37 -19.66 3.66
CA ASP A 918 37.83 -20.12 4.98
C ASP A 918 36.81 -19.88 6.12
N GLY A 919 35.70 -19.18 5.85
CA GLY A 919 34.54 -19.04 6.75
C GLY A 919 33.48 -20.15 6.59
N ALA A 920 33.68 -21.10 5.68
CA ALA A 920 32.91 -22.35 5.54
C ALA A 920 33.72 -23.56 6.05
N LYS A 921 33.08 -24.73 6.22
CA LYS A 921 33.80 -25.99 6.54
C LYS A 921 34.64 -26.48 5.38
N THR A 922 34.05 -26.52 4.18
CA THR A 922 34.72 -26.76 2.91
C THR A 922 34.12 -25.86 1.84
N ALA A 923 34.85 -25.67 0.74
CA ALA A 923 34.38 -24.92 -0.42
C ALA A 923 34.64 -25.72 -1.70
N ALA A 924 33.65 -25.79 -2.59
CA ALA A 924 33.71 -26.57 -3.83
C ALA A 924 33.16 -25.78 -5.02
N ILE A 925 33.85 -25.85 -6.16
CA ILE A 925 33.33 -25.40 -7.46
C ILE A 925 33.43 -26.58 -8.42
N ASN A 926 32.31 -27.17 -8.82
CA ASN A 926 32.30 -28.32 -9.71
C ASN A 926 31.65 -27.97 -11.06
N ILE A 927 32.45 -27.98 -12.13
CA ILE A 927 31.99 -27.77 -13.50
C ILE A 927 32.03 -29.12 -14.24
N ASN A 928 30.85 -29.62 -14.60
CA ASN A 928 30.66 -30.99 -15.07
C ASN A 928 30.06 -31.01 -16.50
N GLY A 929 30.84 -31.53 -17.45
CA GLY A 929 30.42 -31.73 -18.83
C GLY A 929 30.42 -30.47 -19.71
N GLY A 930 29.99 -30.64 -20.95
CA GLY A 930 29.66 -29.54 -21.86
C GLY A 930 30.83 -28.78 -22.49
N THR A 931 30.46 -27.88 -23.41
CA THR A 931 31.35 -26.92 -24.05
C THR A 931 31.02 -25.50 -23.59
N TYR A 932 31.97 -24.79 -22.99
CA TYR A 932 31.83 -23.41 -22.54
C TYR A 932 32.58 -22.47 -23.49
N ASN A 933 31.83 -21.79 -24.35
CA ASN A 933 32.32 -20.73 -25.23
C ASN A 933 32.12 -19.39 -24.54
N VAL A 934 33.19 -18.71 -24.12
CA VAL A 934 33.13 -17.47 -23.34
C VAL A 934 33.87 -16.36 -24.10
N GLY A 935 33.19 -15.27 -24.44
CA GLY A 935 33.80 -14.20 -25.25
C GLY A 935 34.97 -13.48 -24.57
N GLY A 936 34.99 -13.43 -23.24
CA GLY A 936 36.01 -12.79 -22.40
C GLY A 936 36.69 -13.78 -21.46
N THR A 937 36.41 -13.67 -20.16
CA THR A 937 37.07 -14.44 -19.10
C THR A 937 36.21 -15.60 -18.62
N PHE A 938 36.73 -16.82 -18.69
CA PHE A 938 36.29 -17.93 -17.84
C PHE A 938 37.13 -17.90 -16.55
N GLU A 939 36.50 -17.67 -15.40
CA GLU A 939 37.15 -17.67 -14.09
C GLU A 939 36.52 -18.69 -13.14
N GLY A 940 37.33 -19.59 -12.59
CA GLY A 940 37.00 -20.34 -11.37
C GLY A 940 37.91 -19.87 -10.23
N TYR A 941 37.35 -19.36 -9.13
CA TYR A 941 38.13 -18.70 -8.09
C TYR A 941 37.65 -19.04 -6.68
N ILE A 942 38.58 -19.51 -5.84
CA ILE A 942 38.39 -19.71 -4.39
C ILE A 942 39.56 -19.01 -3.69
N ASP A 943 39.28 -18.05 -2.80
CA ASP A 943 40.32 -17.26 -2.13
C ASP A 943 41.02 -17.98 -0.97
N GLY A 944 40.28 -18.81 -0.23
CA GLY A 944 40.78 -19.66 0.84
C GLY A 944 40.93 -21.12 0.42
N ASN A 945 40.80 -22.03 1.40
CA ASN A 945 40.85 -23.47 1.14
C ASN A 945 39.60 -23.93 0.38
N GLY A 946 39.75 -24.94 -0.47
CA GLY A 946 38.64 -25.51 -1.25
C GLY A 946 39.13 -26.46 -2.35
N ILE A 947 38.19 -26.93 -3.16
CA ILE A 947 38.43 -27.78 -4.33
C ILE A 947 37.69 -27.21 -5.54
N THR A 948 38.40 -26.91 -6.63
CA THR A 948 37.76 -26.70 -7.94
C THR A 948 37.91 -27.97 -8.77
N THR A 949 36.80 -28.53 -9.26
CA THR A 949 36.76 -29.73 -10.10
C THR A 949 36.28 -29.39 -11.49
N LEU A 950 37.06 -29.75 -12.51
CA LEU A 950 36.69 -29.65 -13.92
C LEU A 950 36.63 -31.06 -14.53
N THR A 951 35.45 -31.55 -14.90
CA THR A 951 35.27 -32.93 -15.37
C THR A 951 34.57 -32.98 -16.73
N ASN A 952 35.22 -33.57 -17.74
CA ASN A 952 34.70 -33.68 -19.12
C ASN A 952 34.29 -32.34 -19.75
N VAL A 953 35.01 -31.25 -19.45
CA VAL A 953 34.68 -29.89 -19.91
C VAL A 953 35.51 -29.48 -21.13
N ALA A 954 34.90 -28.77 -22.08
CA ALA A 954 35.60 -28.09 -23.17
C ALA A 954 35.42 -26.57 -23.03
N ILE A 955 36.41 -25.88 -22.45
CA ILE A 955 36.38 -24.42 -22.25
C ILE A 955 37.17 -23.74 -23.37
N ALA A 956 36.56 -22.72 -24.00
CA ALA A 956 37.18 -21.85 -24.99
C ALA A 956 36.87 -20.39 -24.62
N ALA A 957 37.91 -19.60 -24.32
CA ALA A 957 37.76 -18.21 -23.90
C ALA A 957 38.89 -17.30 -24.41
N ASP A 958 38.76 -15.98 -24.23
CA ASP A 958 39.89 -15.06 -24.38
C ASP A 958 40.90 -15.25 -23.23
N THR A 959 40.39 -15.41 -22.01
CA THR A 959 41.17 -15.76 -20.81
C THR A 959 40.54 -16.93 -20.08
N VAL A 960 41.33 -17.94 -19.73
CA VAL A 960 40.94 -19.03 -18.83
C VAL A 960 41.82 -18.97 -17.60
N LYS A 961 41.25 -18.62 -16.46
CA LYS A 961 41.96 -18.59 -15.17
C LYS A 961 41.22 -19.39 -14.12
N VAL A 962 41.91 -20.33 -13.47
CA VAL A 962 41.34 -21.17 -12.42
C VAL A 962 42.30 -21.20 -11.23
N GLY A 963 41.84 -20.79 -10.06
CA GLY A 963 42.69 -20.51 -8.90
C GLY A 963 42.04 -20.91 -7.56
N VAL A 964 42.77 -21.67 -6.75
CA VAL A 964 42.38 -22.01 -5.36
C VAL A 964 43.54 -21.63 -4.43
N PHE A 965 43.39 -20.55 -3.68
CA PHE A 965 44.52 -19.83 -3.07
C PHE A 965 44.87 -20.21 -1.64
N GLY A 966 44.01 -20.97 -0.94
CA GLY A 966 44.25 -21.44 0.42
C GLY A 966 45.41 -22.43 0.54
N THR A 967 45.87 -22.60 1.79
CA THR A 967 46.99 -23.47 2.20
C THR A 967 46.94 -24.87 1.58
N ASN A 968 45.76 -25.49 1.51
CA ASN A 968 45.52 -26.83 0.98
C ASN A 968 44.63 -26.79 -0.29
N GLY A 969 44.57 -25.65 -0.99
CA GLY A 969 43.74 -25.48 -2.18
C GLY A 969 44.04 -26.52 -3.25
N THR A 970 43.00 -27.12 -3.83
CA THR A 970 43.13 -28.18 -4.83
C THR A 970 42.38 -27.85 -6.11
N LEU A 971 43.05 -27.94 -7.26
CA LEU A 971 42.42 -27.91 -8.58
C LEU A 971 42.53 -29.29 -9.22
N ARG A 972 41.39 -29.95 -9.40
CA ARG A 972 41.27 -31.31 -9.96
C ARG A 972 40.73 -31.23 -11.39
N ILE A 973 41.48 -31.77 -12.35
CA ILE A 973 41.10 -31.80 -13.77
C ILE A 973 40.95 -33.26 -14.21
N GLY A 974 39.72 -33.66 -14.50
CA GLY A 974 39.33 -35.04 -14.78
C GLY A 974 38.58 -35.23 -16.09
N GLY A 975 38.31 -36.49 -16.42
CA GLY A 975 37.63 -36.86 -17.67
C GLY A 975 38.51 -36.62 -18.91
N VAL A 976 37.88 -36.36 -20.06
CA VAL A 976 38.56 -35.80 -21.24
C VAL A 976 38.24 -34.30 -21.29
N SER A 977 39.15 -33.47 -20.81
CA SER A 977 38.92 -32.02 -20.68
C SER A 977 39.84 -31.20 -21.60
N THR A 978 39.32 -30.11 -22.18
CA THR A 978 40.09 -29.20 -23.05
C THR A 978 39.92 -27.77 -22.55
N LEU A 979 41.03 -27.08 -22.25
CA LEU A 979 41.05 -25.68 -21.84
C LEU A 979 41.78 -24.88 -22.91
N SER A 980 41.10 -23.92 -23.53
CA SER A 980 41.63 -23.11 -24.63
C SER A 980 41.49 -21.62 -24.34
N ALA A 981 42.60 -20.89 -24.40
CA ALA A 981 42.61 -19.44 -24.20
C ALA A 981 43.32 -18.70 -25.33
N ASN A 982 42.69 -17.64 -25.85
CA ASN A 982 43.31 -16.81 -26.89
C ASN A 982 44.50 -15.99 -26.35
N THR A 983 44.37 -15.45 -25.14
CA THR A 983 45.33 -14.53 -24.52
C THR A 983 46.07 -15.14 -23.33
N LEU A 984 45.35 -15.72 -22.36
CA LEU A 984 45.92 -16.14 -21.06
C LEU A 984 45.32 -17.48 -20.57
N LEU A 985 46.16 -18.48 -20.28
CA LEU A 985 45.74 -19.73 -19.63
C LEU A 985 46.52 -19.95 -18.33
N HIS A 986 45.87 -19.76 -17.18
CA HIS A 986 46.47 -19.80 -15.85
C HIS A 986 45.75 -20.80 -14.92
N LEU A 987 46.45 -21.82 -14.42
CA LEU A 987 45.96 -22.80 -13.46
C LEU A 987 46.78 -22.71 -12.16
N TYR A 988 46.14 -22.36 -11.04
CA TYR A 988 46.81 -21.94 -9.81
C TYR A 988 46.28 -22.69 -8.57
N ALA A 989 47.19 -23.28 -7.80
CA ALA A 989 46.97 -23.72 -6.41
C ALA A 989 48.23 -23.46 -5.56
N PRO A 990 48.64 -22.19 -5.37
CA PRO A 990 49.98 -21.83 -4.91
C PRO A 990 50.19 -21.94 -3.39
N GLY A 991 49.18 -22.37 -2.62
CA GLY A 991 49.29 -22.60 -1.18
C GLY A 991 50.39 -23.60 -0.81
N SER A 992 50.86 -23.59 0.45
CA SER A 992 52.04 -24.38 0.86
C SER A 992 51.86 -25.90 0.73
N ASN A 993 50.61 -26.39 0.76
CA ASN A 993 50.22 -27.77 0.45
C ASN A 993 49.36 -27.85 -0.83
N GLY A 994 49.21 -26.74 -1.56
CA GLY A 994 48.28 -26.62 -2.69
C GLY A 994 48.65 -27.55 -3.85
N MET A 995 47.62 -28.08 -4.51
CA MET A 995 47.74 -29.14 -5.48
C MET A 995 47.00 -28.85 -6.78
N ILE A 996 47.65 -29.12 -7.92
CA ILE A 996 46.96 -29.32 -9.20
C ILE A 996 47.07 -30.80 -9.55
N ASP A 997 45.94 -31.46 -9.74
CA ASP A 997 45.84 -32.90 -9.94
C ASP A 997 45.12 -33.24 -11.27
N PHE A 998 45.86 -33.78 -12.23
CA PHE A 998 45.34 -34.24 -13.52
C PHE A 998 45.00 -35.74 -13.44
N VAL A 999 43.72 -36.03 -13.26
CA VAL A 999 43.18 -37.40 -13.10
C VAL A 999 42.48 -37.94 -14.33
N GLY A 1000 42.49 -37.17 -15.41
CA GLY A 1000 42.02 -37.55 -16.74
C GLY A 1000 42.80 -36.80 -17.82
N ASN A 1001 42.72 -37.29 -19.06
CA ASN A 1001 43.46 -36.70 -20.17
C ASN A 1001 43.01 -35.26 -20.43
N ALA A 1002 43.96 -34.33 -20.42
CA ALA A 1002 43.69 -32.90 -20.58
C ALA A 1002 44.41 -32.33 -21.80
N THR A 1003 43.78 -31.38 -22.49
CA THR A 1003 44.45 -30.57 -23.53
C THR A 1003 44.44 -29.10 -23.11
N LEU A 1004 45.61 -28.47 -23.08
CA LEU A 1004 45.79 -27.06 -22.74
C LEU A 1004 46.28 -26.31 -23.98
N ASN A 1005 45.44 -25.43 -24.51
CA ASN A 1005 45.72 -24.58 -25.66
C ASN A 1005 45.85 -23.13 -25.19
N SER A 1006 47.00 -22.51 -25.42
CA SER A 1006 47.20 -21.09 -25.14
C SER A 1006 47.97 -20.47 -26.30
N SER A 1007 47.37 -19.49 -26.98
CA SER A 1007 47.96 -18.88 -28.18
C SER A 1007 48.69 -17.57 -27.93
N GLY A 1008 48.24 -16.76 -26.97
CA GLY A 1008 48.83 -15.46 -26.64
C GLY A 1008 50.07 -15.58 -25.76
N THR A 1009 50.05 -16.48 -24.78
CA THR A 1009 51.19 -16.80 -23.91
C THR A 1009 51.40 -18.30 -23.79
N ALA A 1010 52.51 -18.72 -23.18
CA ALA A 1010 52.61 -20.09 -22.67
C ALA A 1010 51.60 -20.30 -21.53
N ALA A 1011 50.99 -21.49 -21.45
CA ALA A 1011 50.14 -21.87 -20.33
C ALA A 1011 50.94 -21.90 -19.02
N VAL A 1012 50.34 -21.45 -17.91
CA VAL A 1012 50.95 -21.51 -16.58
C VAL A 1012 50.21 -22.49 -15.69
N ILE A 1013 50.98 -23.34 -15.01
CA ILE A 1013 50.52 -24.30 -14.01
C ILE A 1013 51.35 -24.04 -12.76
N ALA A 1014 50.76 -23.47 -11.70
CA ALA A 1014 51.48 -23.02 -10.51
C ALA A 1014 50.88 -23.59 -9.22
N ALA A 1015 51.55 -24.56 -8.61
CA ALA A 1015 51.12 -25.18 -7.34
C ALA A 1015 52.30 -25.78 -6.56
N ASN A 1016 52.16 -26.00 -5.25
CA ASN A 1016 53.23 -26.69 -4.50
C ASN A 1016 53.43 -28.11 -5.03
N THR A 1017 52.34 -28.85 -5.24
CA THR A 1017 52.32 -30.16 -5.87
C THR A 1017 51.60 -30.10 -7.23
N VAL A 1018 52.21 -30.63 -8.28
CA VAL A 1018 51.55 -30.84 -9.57
C VAL A 1018 51.64 -32.32 -9.90
N THR A 1019 50.50 -33.01 -9.88
CA THR A 1019 50.39 -34.45 -10.16
C THR A 1019 49.75 -34.66 -11.52
N ILE A 1020 50.34 -35.54 -12.33
CA ILE A 1020 49.66 -36.17 -13.46
C ILE A 1020 49.55 -37.65 -13.14
N GLU A 1021 48.32 -38.14 -13.03
CA GLU A 1021 48.07 -39.50 -12.56
C GLU A 1021 48.57 -40.59 -13.52
N ASN A 1022 48.65 -41.81 -13.01
CA ASN A 1022 49.19 -42.93 -13.79
C ASN A 1022 48.37 -43.20 -15.07
N GLY A 1023 49.07 -43.22 -16.21
CA GLY A 1023 48.45 -43.37 -17.53
C GLY A 1023 47.80 -42.10 -18.11
N VAL A 1024 47.80 -40.97 -17.38
CA VAL A 1024 47.23 -39.70 -17.86
C VAL A 1024 48.22 -38.91 -18.72
N VAL A 1025 47.71 -38.28 -19.78
CA VAL A 1025 48.46 -37.41 -20.69
C VAL A 1025 47.87 -36.00 -20.67
N VAL A 1026 48.70 -35.00 -20.38
CA VAL A 1026 48.38 -33.57 -20.51
C VAL A 1026 49.03 -33.02 -21.78
N THR A 1027 48.24 -32.75 -22.81
CA THR A 1027 48.71 -32.29 -24.12
C THR A 1027 48.77 -30.77 -24.17
N ILE A 1028 49.95 -30.20 -24.44
CA ILE A 1028 50.09 -28.75 -24.66
C ILE A 1028 50.02 -28.48 -26.16
N GLY A 1029 48.90 -27.92 -26.63
CA GLY A 1029 48.61 -27.73 -28.07
C GLY A 1029 49.18 -26.46 -28.70
N GLY A 1030 49.65 -25.51 -27.88
CA GLY A 1030 50.35 -24.32 -28.36
C GLY A 1030 51.75 -24.62 -28.92
N SER A 1031 52.39 -23.65 -29.57
CA SER A 1031 53.77 -23.77 -30.08
C SER A 1031 54.85 -23.62 -28.99
N SER A 1032 54.47 -23.15 -27.81
CA SER A 1032 55.34 -22.94 -26.65
C SER A 1032 55.06 -24.00 -25.57
N PRO A 1033 56.10 -24.57 -24.92
CA PRO A 1033 55.92 -25.43 -23.76
C PRO A 1033 55.19 -24.70 -22.62
N ALA A 1034 54.42 -25.43 -21.81
CA ALA A 1034 53.81 -24.87 -20.61
C ALA A 1034 54.87 -24.56 -19.52
N ASN A 1035 54.66 -23.48 -18.77
CA ASN A 1035 55.47 -23.14 -17.60
C ASN A 1035 54.86 -23.80 -16.36
N VAL A 1036 55.56 -24.78 -15.78
CA VAL A 1036 55.11 -25.46 -14.56
C VAL A 1036 55.94 -24.97 -13.38
N PHE A 1037 55.35 -24.19 -12.49
CA PHE A 1037 55.97 -23.73 -11.25
C PHE A 1037 55.55 -24.66 -10.12
N ALA A 1038 56.45 -25.56 -9.72
CA ALA A 1038 56.16 -26.59 -8.72
C ALA A 1038 57.36 -26.96 -7.86
N ASN A 1039 57.11 -27.25 -6.59
CA ASN A 1039 58.09 -27.83 -5.67
C ASN A 1039 58.10 -29.35 -5.75
N VAL A 1040 56.93 -29.96 -6.00
CA VAL A 1040 56.71 -31.42 -6.11
C VAL A 1040 56.06 -31.76 -7.46
N PRO A 1041 56.87 -31.86 -8.55
CA PRO A 1041 56.37 -32.15 -9.90
C PRO A 1041 56.23 -33.67 -10.13
N ASN A 1042 55.09 -34.23 -9.73
CA ASN A 1042 54.74 -35.66 -9.78
C ASN A 1042 54.29 -36.10 -11.19
N TYR A 1043 55.26 -36.25 -12.09
CA TYR A 1043 55.09 -36.78 -13.45
C TYR A 1043 56.43 -37.23 -14.05
N SER A 1044 56.39 -37.92 -15.18
CA SER A 1044 57.59 -38.51 -15.81
C SER A 1044 58.42 -37.50 -16.62
N GLY A 1045 59.74 -37.72 -16.63
CA GLY A 1045 60.73 -36.66 -16.50
C GLY A 1045 61.38 -36.11 -17.77
N ARG A 1046 60.75 -36.12 -18.95
CA ARG A 1046 61.35 -35.43 -20.13
C ARG A 1046 61.31 -33.89 -20.00
N ASN A 1047 60.40 -33.39 -19.15
CA ASN A 1047 60.00 -31.99 -19.03
C ASN A 1047 60.25 -31.39 -17.63
N GLY A 1048 61.03 -32.08 -16.79
CA GLY A 1048 61.40 -31.65 -15.42
C GLY A 1048 60.63 -32.30 -14.26
N GLY A 1049 59.80 -33.31 -14.54
CA GLY A 1049 59.12 -34.12 -13.52
C GLY A 1049 60.04 -35.09 -12.76
N ASN A 1050 59.62 -35.49 -11.55
CA ASN A 1050 60.39 -36.33 -10.63
C ASN A 1050 60.28 -37.85 -10.87
N ASN A 1051 59.43 -38.29 -11.82
CA ASN A 1051 59.11 -39.70 -12.13
C ASN A 1051 58.40 -40.49 -11.02
N SER A 1052 57.69 -39.82 -10.10
CA SER A 1052 56.86 -40.51 -9.08
C SER A 1052 55.60 -41.17 -9.66
N THR A 1053 55.11 -40.68 -10.80
CA THR A 1053 54.00 -41.27 -11.57
C THR A 1053 54.43 -41.55 -13.01
N THR A 1054 53.61 -42.36 -13.71
CA THR A 1054 53.74 -42.61 -15.15
C THR A 1054 53.07 -41.56 -16.04
N GLY A 1055 52.43 -40.54 -15.45
CA GLY A 1055 51.79 -39.44 -16.17
C GLY A 1055 52.78 -38.61 -17.00
N THR A 1056 52.33 -37.99 -18.09
CA THR A 1056 53.19 -37.27 -19.04
C THR A 1056 52.59 -35.94 -19.52
N PHE A 1057 53.48 -35.00 -19.87
CA PHE A 1057 53.15 -33.87 -20.75
C PHE A 1057 53.48 -34.22 -22.21
N ALA A 1058 52.55 -33.96 -23.13
CA ALA A 1058 52.68 -34.17 -24.58
C ALA A 1058 52.55 -32.84 -25.37
N GLY A 1059 52.59 -32.93 -26.70
CA GLY A 1059 52.57 -31.74 -27.59
C GLY A 1059 53.87 -30.96 -27.49
N ALA A 1060 53.78 -29.63 -27.26
CA ALA A 1060 54.96 -28.80 -26.99
C ALA A 1060 55.66 -29.12 -25.64
N GLY A 1061 55.03 -29.93 -24.79
CA GLY A 1061 55.59 -30.33 -23.50
C GLY A 1061 55.56 -29.19 -22.47
N ALA A 1062 56.41 -29.29 -21.45
CA ALA A 1062 56.45 -28.35 -20.34
C ALA A 1062 57.90 -28.05 -19.91
N THR A 1063 58.09 -26.97 -19.15
CA THR A 1063 59.34 -26.64 -18.46
C THR A 1063 59.05 -26.42 -16.98
N THR A 1064 59.64 -27.26 -16.13
CA THR A 1064 59.47 -27.19 -14.67
C THR A 1064 60.41 -26.17 -14.03
N GLN A 1065 59.91 -25.36 -13.12
CA GLN A 1065 60.62 -24.31 -12.39
C GLN A 1065 60.18 -24.30 -10.91
N PRO A 1066 60.99 -23.78 -9.96
CA PRO A 1066 60.59 -23.70 -8.55
C PRO A 1066 59.34 -22.82 -8.34
N LEU A 1067 58.51 -23.18 -7.36
CA LEU A 1067 57.42 -22.30 -6.92
C LEU A 1067 58.01 -21.05 -6.24
N GLY A 1068 57.41 -19.89 -6.51
CA GLY A 1068 57.91 -18.56 -6.15
C GLY A 1068 58.41 -17.74 -7.35
N GLY A 1069 58.56 -18.36 -8.52
CA GLY A 1069 58.89 -17.69 -9.78
C GLY A 1069 57.69 -17.45 -10.72
N GLN A 1070 56.48 -17.88 -10.36
CA GLN A 1070 55.28 -17.74 -11.20
C GLN A 1070 54.87 -16.26 -11.38
N PRO A 1071 54.27 -15.89 -12.53
CA PRO A 1071 53.67 -14.57 -12.69
C PRO A 1071 52.46 -14.39 -11.75
N PRO A 1072 52.03 -13.13 -11.49
CA PRO A 1072 50.75 -12.86 -10.83
C PRO A 1072 49.58 -13.50 -11.58
N PHE A 1073 48.51 -13.86 -10.85
CA PHE A 1073 47.35 -14.57 -11.41
C PHE A 1073 46.70 -13.86 -12.60
N ASP A 1074 46.60 -12.53 -12.57
CA ASP A 1074 46.00 -11.71 -13.64
C ASP A 1074 47.00 -11.17 -14.68
N SER A 1075 48.29 -11.54 -14.60
CA SER A 1075 49.33 -10.96 -15.47
C SER A 1075 49.73 -11.90 -16.62
N PRO A 1076 49.84 -11.41 -17.88
CA PRO A 1076 50.33 -12.23 -18.98
C PRO A 1076 51.77 -12.68 -18.77
N SER A 1077 52.02 -13.96 -19.05
CA SER A 1077 53.33 -14.59 -18.91
C SER A 1077 54.35 -13.99 -19.88
N ALA A 1078 55.21 -13.10 -19.39
CA ALA A 1078 56.29 -12.53 -20.19
C ALA A 1078 57.27 -13.63 -20.65
N GLN A 1079 57.62 -13.65 -21.94
CA GLN A 1079 58.69 -14.50 -22.44
C GLN A 1079 60.00 -14.18 -21.72
N LEU A 1080 60.65 -15.20 -21.13
CA LEU A 1080 62.03 -15.14 -20.68
C LEU A 1080 62.99 -15.09 -21.88
N ALA A 1081 62.99 -13.96 -22.58
CA ALA A 1081 63.91 -13.69 -23.67
C ALA A 1081 65.35 -13.47 -23.14
N ALA A 1082 66.33 -13.99 -23.87
CA ALA A 1082 67.70 -14.12 -23.39
C ALA A 1082 68.41 -12.78 -23.11
N LYS A 1083 69.28 -12.82 -22.09
CA LYS A 1083 70.19 -11.76 -21.63
C LYS A 1083 71.06 -11.18 -22.76
N PRO A 1084 71.13 -9.84 -22.91
CA PRO A 1084 72.27 -9.17 -23.54
C PRO A 1084 73.11 -8.35 -22.53
N THR A 1085 74.36 -8.09 -22.90
CA THR A 1085 75.38 -7.43 -22.08
C THR A 1085 75.67 -5.98 -22.51
N GLN A 1086 76.03 -5.16 -21.51
CA GLN A 1086 76.90 -3.97 -21.59
C GLN A 1086 76.43 -2.65 -22.28
N SER A 1087 76.41 -1.61 -21.43
CA SER A 1087 77.12 -0.33 -21.60
C SER A 1087 76.70 0.69 -22.68
N ALA A 1088 76.12 1.80 -22.22
CA ALA A 1088 76.59 3.14 -22.60
C ALA A 1088 76.47 4.14 -21.42
N ARG A 1089 77.55 4.86 -21.11
CA ARG A 1089 77.52 6.09 -20.28
C ARG A 1089 77.30 7.28 -21.21
N SER A 1090 76.47 8.26 -20.81
CA SER A 1090 76.84 9.69 -20.71
C SER A 1090 75.61 10.60 -20.54
N GLY A 1091 75.74 11.68 -19.76
CA GLY A 1091 75.13 12.96 -20.12
C GLY A 1091 73.81 13.38 -19.48
N GLY A 1092 73.88 13.86 -18.22
CA GLY A 1092 73.15 15.07 -17.79
C GLY A 1092 71.62 15.07 -17.76
N GLY A 1093 71.06 14.86 -16.56
CA GLY A 1093 69.66 15.19 -16.23
C GLY A 1093 68.88 14.01 -15.68
N MET A 1094 68.88 13.83 -14.35
CA MET A 1094 68.03 12.82 -13.69
C MET A 1094 66.55 13.22 -13.71
N ARG A 1095 65.89 13.00 -14.85
CA ARG A 1095 64.45 12.70 -14.84
C ARG A 1095 64.31 11.21 -14.55
N HIS A 1096 63.86 10.88 -13.34
CA HIS A 1096 63.48 9.52 -13.00
C HIS A 1096 62.20 9.17 -13.78
N THR A 1097 62.37 8.48 -14.92
CA THR A 1097 61.24 7.91 -15.66
C THR A 1097 60.89 6.57 -15.02
N ILE A 1098 59.79 6.55 -14.27
CA ILE A 1098 59.22 5.30 -13.76
C ILE A 1098 58.47 4.66 -14.93
N HIS A 1099 58.97 3.52 -15.43
CA HIS A 1099 58.19 2.68 -16.33
C HIS A 1099 57.18 1.89 -15.49
N ILE A 1100 55.90 2.08 -15.79
CA ILE A 1100 54.79 1.32 -15.23
C ILE A 1100 54.15 0.59 -16.42
N THR A 1101 54.12 -0.74 -16.38
CA THR A 1101 53.57 -1.56 -17.47
C THR A 1101 52.13 -2.00 -17.24
N ASP A 1102 51.63 -1.93 -16.01
CA ASP A 1102 50.25 -2.27 -15.63
C ASP A 1102 49.82 -1.55 -14.34
N SER A 1103 48.53 -1.62 -14.01
CA SER A 1103 47.92 -0.93 -12.87
C SER A 1103 48.31 -1.50 -11.49
N SER A 1104 48.74 -2.75 -11.39
CA SER A 1104 49.15 -3.35 -10.11
C SER A 1104 50.48 -2.77 -9.61
N GLN A 1105 51.40 -2.49 -10.55
CA GLN A 1105 52.66 -1.79 -10.25
C GLN A 1105 52.42 -0.36 -9.75
N LEU A 1106 51.40 0.33 -10.29
CA LEU A 1106 50.98 1.64 -9.79
C LEU A 1106 50.36 1.54 -8.39
N GLY A 1107 49.57 0.50 -8.12
CA GLY A 1107 49.03 0.20 -6.79
C GLY A 1107 50.12 0.03 -5.74
N SER A 1108 51.09 -0.85 -5.99
CA SER A 1108 52.21 -1.10 -5.07
C SER A 1108 53.12 0.13 -4.84
N LEU A 1109 53.26 0.99 -5.87
CA LEU A 1109 53.92 2.30 -5.74
C LEU A 1109 53.19 3.29 -4.81
N LEU A 1110 51.88 3.10 -4.61
CA LEU A 1110 51.01 3.98 -3.83
C LEU A 1110 50.68 3.43 -2.43
N GLU A 1111 50.75 2.11 -2.19
CA GLU A 1111 50.48 1.48 -0.88
C GLU A 1111 51.29 2.08 0.28
N ASN A 1112 52.51 2.55 0.01
CA ASN A 1112 53.40 3.17 1.01
C ASN A 1112 53.47 4.71 0.89
N ALA A 1113 52.60 5.35 0.11
CA ALA A 1113 52.70 6.76 -0.21
C ALA A 1113 51.74 7.62 0.63
N SER A 1114 52.29 8.37 1.58
CA SER A 1114 51.51 9.30 2.41
C SER A 1114 51.28 10.65 1.72
N PRO A 1115 50.09 11.28 1.83
CA PRO A 1115 49.89 12.66 1.38
C PRO A 1115 50.71 13.66 2.20
N GLY A 1116 51.48 14.53 1.51
CA GLY A 1116 52.10 15.68 2.15
C GLY A 1116 51.08 16.76 2.55
N ARG A 1117 51.44 17.65 3.48
CA ARG A 1117 50.64 18.84 3.85
C ARG A 1117 50.39 19.80 2.67
N ASP A 1118 51.10 19.63 1.56
CA ASP A 1118 50.96 20.34 0.28
C ASP A 1118 50.03 19.62 -0.72
N GLY A 1119 49.32 18.56 -0.30
CA GLY A 1119 48.42 17.77 -1.14
C GLY A 1119 49.13 16.89 -2.17
N LYS A 1120 50.47 16.80 -2.12
CA LYS A 1120 51.27 16.00 -3.06
C LYS A 1120 51.65 14.66 -2.44
N VAL A 1121 51.36 13.59 -3.17
CA VAL A 1121 51.78 12.22 -2.82
C VAL A 1121 53.28 12.08 -3.04
N ARG A 1122 54.00 11.52 -2.07
CA ARG A 1122 55.46 11.32 -2.13
C ARG A 1122 55.80 9.87 -1.85
N VAL A 1123 56.43 9.20 -2.82
CA VAL A 1123 56.98 7.85 -2.66
C VAL A 1123 58.36 7.94 -2.02
N ALA A 1124 58.59 7.21 -0.93
CA ALA A 1124 59.89 7.19 -0.26
C ALA A 1124 60.91 6.34 -1.04
N ALA A 1125 62.13 6.85 -1.22
CA ALA A 1125 63.22 6.05 -1.77
C ALA A 1125 63.72 5.04 -0.72
N THR A 1126 63.77 3.76 -1.09
CA THR A 1126 64.06 2.65 -0.18
C THR A 1126 65.44 2.76 0.46
N ALA A 1127 65.48 2.98 1.78
CA ALA A 1127 66.71 2.92 2.57
C ALA A 1127 67.12 1.46 2.84
N ARG A 1128 68.43 1.18 2.87
CA ARG A 1128 68.97 -0.18 3.02
C ARG A 1128 68.99 -0.62 4.49
N ASN A 1129 68.82 -1.93 4.72
CA ASN A 1129 68.80 -2.61 6.02
C ASN A 1129 69.95 -2.24 6.99
N SER A 1130 69.63 -2.14 8.29
CA SER A 1130 70.53 -2.51 9.39
C SER A 1130 69.80 -2.83 10.72
N SER A 1131 69.72 -4.13 11.06
CA SER A 1131 69.84 -4.74 12.41
C SER A 1131 69.11 -4.18 13.67
N ALA A 1132 68.00 -4.85 14.05
CA ALA A 1132 67.73 -5.57 15.33
C ALA A 1132 67.77 -4.82 16.73
N PRO A 1133 67.32 -5.43 17.87
CA PRO A 1133 65.98 -5.11 18.44
C PRO A 1133 65.92 -4.86 19.99
N HIS A 1134 64.81 -4.31 20.52
CA HIS A 1134 64.27 -4.34 21.92
C HIS A 1134 63.19 -3.24 22.08
N ALA A 1135 62.32 -3.13 23.10
CA ALA A 1135 61.47 -4.10 23.84
C ALA A 1135 60.45 -3.35 24.76
N SER A 1136 59.26 -3.94 24.97
CA SER A 1136 58.34 -3.79 26.13
C SER A 1136 57.54 -2.49 26.45
N ALA A 1137 56.34 -2.75 27.03
CA ALA A 1137 55.63 -1.99 28.10
C ALA A 1137 54.51 -0.96 27.79
N GLN A 1138 53.26 -1.46 27.89
CA GLN A 1138 52.10 -0.95 28.65
C GLN A 1138 52.01 0.55 29.06
N THR A 1139 50.88 1.22 28.78
CA THR A 1139 49.73 1.36 29.73
C THR A 1139 48.54 2.18 29.19
N SER A 1140 47.35 1.88 29.73
CA SER A 1140 46.03 2.54 29.55
C SER A 1140 46.04 4.05 29.89
N ARG A 1141 45.07 4.91 29.48
CA ARG A 1141 43.62 4.81 29.76
C ARG A 1141 42.80 5.96 29.10
N VAL A 1142 41.67 5.57 28.49
CA VAL A 1142 40.37 6.27 28.23
C VAL A 1142 40.15 7.71 28.77
N THR A 1143 39.70 8.66 27.91
CA THR A 1143 38.35 9.32 27.95
C THR A 1143 38.08 10.32 26.80
N ASN A 1144 37.03 10.05 26.02
CA ASN A 1144 36.03 10.93 25.37
C ASN A 1144 36.27 12.46 25.18
N ALA A 1145 36.15 12.94 23.93
CA ALA A 1145 34.98 13.68 23.40
C ALA A 1145 35.28 14.86 22.43
N SER A 1146 34.44 14.95 21.39
CA SER A 1146 33.96 16.18 20.71
C SER A 1146 34.83 16.93 19.69
N ASP A 1147 34.39 16.77 18.42
CA ASP A 1147 34.04 17.84 17.47
C ASP A 1147 35.09 18.72 16.74
N ARG A 1148 35.07 18.50 15.41
CA ARG A 1148 34.82 19.49 14.33
C ARG A 1148 35.98 20.10 13.50
N HIS A 1149 36.07 19.56 12.28
CA HIS A 1149 35.75 20.22 10.99
C HIS A 1149 36.75 21.21 10.34
N ARG A 1150 37.36 20.77 9.22
CA ARG A 1150 37.23 21.28 7.81
C ARG A 1150 38.39 20.72 6.97
N SER A 1151 38.17 19.88 5.96
CA SER A 1151 37.58 20.14 4.62
C SER A 1151 38.38 21.16 3.78
N VAL A 1152 38.86 20.69 2.62
CA VAL A 1152 38.74 21.39 1.33
C VAL A 1152 38.40 20.32 0.27
N ASP A 1153 37.39 20.61 -0.56
CA ASP A 1153 36.74 19.69 -1.49
C ASP A 1153 37.38 19.65 -2.89
N THR A 1154 36.88 18.76 -3.77
CA THR A 1154 36.34 19.01 -5.14
C THR A 1154 36.26 17.68 -5.93
N ASN A 1155 35.30 17.42 -6.84
CA ASN A 1155 33.98 18.01 -7.12
C ASN A 1155 33.18 17.04 -8.01
N VAL A 1156 32.13 16.38 -7.51
CA VAL A 1156 31.03 15.84 -8.32
C VAL A 1156 29.73 16.08 -7.53
N ALA A 1157 28.71 16.61 -8.18
CA ALA A 1157 27.53 17.14 -7.49
C ALA A 1157 26.62 16.03 -6.91
N PRO A 1158 26.10 16.19 -5.68
CA PRO A 1158 25.17 15.23 -5.09
C PRO A 1158 23.77 15.43 -5.66
N ARG A 1159 23.17 14.38 -6.23
CA ARG A 1159 21.71 14.31 -6.39
C ARG A 1159 21.13 13.44 -5.28
N ILE A 1160 20.28 14.10 -4.50
CA ILE A 1160 19.39 13.59 -3.46
C ILE A 1160 18.76 12.25 -3.91
N LEU A 1161 19.06 11.16 -3.19
CA LEU A 1161 18.16 10.01 -3.10
C LEU A 1161 17.25 10.24 -1.89
N ALA A 1162 15.94 10.34 -2.15
CA ALA A 1162 14.92 10.37 -1.12
C ALA A 1162 14.23 9.01 -1.07
N SER A 1163 14.01 8.52 0.16
CA SER A 1163 12.92 7.62 0.55
C SER A 1163 12.51 6.49 -0.41
N ARG A 1164 13.00 5.27 -0.13
CA ARG A 1164 12.07 4.15 0.04
C ARG A 1164 11.50 4.25 1.47
N SER A 1165 10.38 4.95 1.61
CA SER A 1165 9.40 4.62 2.64
C SER A 1165 8.54 3.46 2.10
N PRO A 1166 7.96 2.61 2.96
CA PRO A 1166 7.17 1.47 2.52
C PRO A 1166 5.87 1.87 1.81
#